data_AF-A0A8J8E427-F1
#
_entry.id   AF-A0A8J8E427-F1
#
_cell.length_a   1.000
_cell.length_b   1.000
_cell.length_c   1.000
_cell.angle_alpha   90.00
_cell.angle_beta   90.00
_cell.angle_gamma   90.00
#
_symmetry.space_group_name_H-M   'P 1'
#
loop_
_entity.id
_entity.type
_entity.pdbx_description
1 polymer ?
#
loop_
_entity_poly.entity_id
_entity_poly.type
_entity_poly.pdbx_seq_one_letter_code
_entity_poly.pdbx_strand_id
1 'polypeptide(L)'
;MVRRQGAIVVALILLLLGSGVPAVMGVSYAYSRTENVQLFIWPSSRLVEPNQTVTIAVVLWKPGEGGIANATVIIETEDGLYNVTTNEDGFASLNLTFAEEGGYWVRATYGNLSTGTWIDVEKVPPYLFIEKDLELQANRSYSIEWTLVTPYVLTPYSGAVNVTVLFNGKEVRSEVVNVTDGKLKLTLRFNETGAGEVLFDGRTASHFEVREKIILAKLIGPDKAYVGQNVTVHLLVWDAGANAPYSGNLTVELKRWYYSNWTTITDNITVGVRDGYANFTLTVPDCDRIEILAGVGSHDIRIEKSAPAPQPPTNETSNETPLIFTITPDRVLAEPGQSISLVVNTTREGTYNMTVTWYRWEFRSWVWDWRGETNTTLVTFNGTKSVIKRITVPEWAYYGEVRIGDAMARIYTLRPSLWGSAWVNLTYSPETGLKTGDTLMISGDLKNKTKDWFYDWEKFYRGLANETVYIFTPWGVKTVKTDEDGRFSANVSVPSERLPNTVWDRKPEVLFIHRSGAYEDTTVDTPRARVFVNMTSDGVRINIEPADDRGIDWGLKTPTVVEFGQYFDWNYIGNVTSLYVTSNATVPGNVSPGVYLFKILPNNWLCYRDPDGGGGCSAGSHTTERIYYVTSGLELPRDVEYTGGELEVPIKLPGKGVFYYSYYSNGKEHKEIGFTDENGNGIARIKVEDLPLGVWRWLIIKFGFVSDKGALFDIDWDLWVHSTVDTLPPAVTATVTPQVQEVGKNVTINISVWDNGGIKQVNYTITNVTDVIERNSLNFTYAINGYSVMFNFTIRGLEDYILNVTAVDEAGHVTTKLVNFFGKAVETRELNLTANETHEVNVENQTQIVVAPAQNESVTMNVTVASGVENEDARVKMTAKGYEDLKYVKVETNETVKYSWVILNLTYSDEMLKRLGISENAVTLLYWNGTEWIDLSKHVGETIPDNSPYGNITVFGFGRDPVHNYVWANVSHLSEYALGVKLPDLKVEAIGPTKFYVGVPQTINVTIKNLGGPVDRPFDVVLYVNGTEVGRVTVSEVSEGAEFSLPFKWTPEKEGNYTIKAVVDPDNRIQESNESNNELIVLAEATRGASLSASGLVLTLMRVNYLYYLYYTRNIETFEKLYQEAVKANVSNATLQEALKHKELAEGYYKEAAKYGPVLSNIGNIRLFPYLRKAYVELKKAIEILEKALKA
;
A
#
# COMPACT_ATOMS: atom_id res chain seq x y z
N MET A 1 -35.81 -6.23 24.60
CA MET A 1 -36.43 -7.45 24.07
C MET A 1 -35.82 -7.71 22.69
N VAL A 2 -35.07 -8.82 22.59
CA VAL A 2 -34.52 -9.56 21.42
C VAL A 2 -34.45 -8.88 20.03
N ARG A 3 -33.19 -8.70 19.57
CA ARG A 3 -32.71 -8.59 18.18
C ARG A 3 -33.30 -9.66 17.25
N ARG A 4 -33.71 -9.29 16.02
CA ARG A 4 -33.32 -9.93 14.74
C ARG A 4 -34.12 -9.35 13.57
N GLN A 5 -33.49 -8.43 12.83
CA GLN A 5 -33.38 -8.44 11.35
C GLN A 5 -32.46 -7.27 10.98
N GLY A 6 -31.16 -7.50 11.14
CA GLY A 6 -30.12 -6.66 10.56
C GLY A 6 -29.65 -7.30 9.26
N ALA A 7 -29.77 -6.57 8.15
CA ALA A 7 -28.96 -6.72 6.93
C ALA A 7 -29.27 -5.68 5.82
N ILE A 8 -30.31 -4.82 5.95
CA ILE A 8 -30.67 -3.86 4.86
C ILE A 8 -30.76 -2.39 5.34
N VAL A 9 -30.43 -2.06 6.59
CA VAL A 9 -30.63 -0.69 7.15
C VAL A 9 -29.32 0.05 7.44
N VAL A 10 -28.26 -0.23 6.68
CA VAL A 10 -27.03 0.61 6.69
C VAL A 10 -27.13 1.74 5.66
N ALA A 11 -28.05 1.66 4.69
CA ALA A 11 -28.31 2.71 3.70
C ALA A 11 -29.42 3.70 4.11
N LEU A 12 -30.19 3.44 5.17
CA LEU A 12 -31.38 4.22 5.53
C LEU A 12 -31.27 5.03 6.83
N ILE A 13 -30.16 4.92 7.58
CA ILE A 13 -29.87 5.81 8.72
C ILE A 13 -29.08 7.06 8.28
N LEU A 14 -28.54 7.09 7.06
CA LEU A 14 -27.91 8.28 6.47
C LEU A 14 -28.91 9.28 5.84
N LEU A 15 -30.22 8.99 5.89
CA LEU A 15 -31.26 9.75 5.17
C LEU A 15 -32.20 10.57 6.06
N LEU A 16 -32.01 10.57 7.38
CA LEU A 16 -32.83 11.37 8.30
C LEU A 16 -31.98 11.90 9.47
N LEU A 17 -31.74 13.22 9.43
CA LEU A 17 -31.07 14.10 10.41
C LEU A 17 -29.57 14.40 10.16
N GLY A 18 -29.29 15.71 10.03
CA GLY A 18 -28.05 16.38 10.47
C GLY A 18 -26.73 15.98 9.79
N SER A 19 -26.21 16.87 8.93
CA SER A 19 -24.77 17.15 8.79
C SER A 19 -23.84 15.92 8.81
N GLY A 20 -23.85 15.12 7.75
CA GLY A 20 -22.92 13.99 7.60
C GLY A 20 -22.92 13.37 6.20
N VAL A 21 -22.68 14.17 5.15
CA VAL A 21 -22.54 13.66 3.76
C VAL A 21 -21.26 12.81 3.64
N PRO A 22 -21.30 11.64 2.97
CA PRO A 22 -20.13 10.76 2.79
C PRO A 22 -18.93 11.48 2.15
N ALA A 23 -17.77 11.24 2.74
CA ALA A 23 -16.48 11.86 2.47
C ALA A 23 -15.87 11.48 1.10
N VAL A 24 -16.46 11.93 -0.01
CA VAL A 24 -15.78 11.95 -1.31
C VAL A 24 -15.40 13.39 -1.63
N MET A 25 -14.20 13.80 -1.20
CA MET A 25 -13.58 15.06 -1.60
C MET A 25 -12.77 14.82 -2.88
N GLY A 26 -13.08 15.56 -3.95
CA GLY A 26 -12.29 15.55 -5.19
C GLY A 26 -12.82 14.67 -6.33
N VAL A 27 -12.13 14.74 -7.46
CA VAL A 27 -12.50 14.05 -8.70
C VAL A 27 -12.48 12.53 -8.47
N SER A 28 -13.57 11.86 -8.84
CA SER A 28 -13.68 10.42 -8.66
C SER A 28 -12.90 9.69 -9.75
N TYR A 29 -12.14 8.65 -9.35
CA TYR A 29 -11.12 8.00 -10.19
C TYR A 29 -11.28 6.48 -10.21
N ALA A 30 -11.03 5.87 -11.36
CA ALA A 30 -10.81 4.44 -11.51
C ALA A 30 -9.71 4.17 -12.56
N TYR A 31 -8.96 3.09 -12.41
CA TYR A 31 -7.88 2.72 -13.33
C TYR A 31 -7.84 1.23 -13.62
N SER A 32 -7.80 0.88 -14.91
CA SER A 32 -7.63 -0.51 -15.38
C SER A 32 -6.18 -0.75 -15.72
N ARG A 33 -5.54 -1.68 -14.99
CA ARG A 33 -4.15 -2.09 -15.26
C ARG A 33 -4.01 -2.87 -16.56
N THR A 34 -5.01 -3.68 -16.90
CA THR A 34 -5.00 -4.51 -18.10
C THR A 34 -5.18 -3.68 -19.36
N GLU A 35 -6.04 -2.65 -19.29
CA GLU A 35 -6.33 -1.78 -20.43
C GLU A 35 -5.46 -0.52 -20.45
N ASN A 36 -4.75 -0.22 -19.34
CA ASN A 36 -4.02 1.01 -19.09
C ASN A 36 -4.89 2.26 -19.28
N VAL A 37 -6.10 2.27 -18.72
CA VAL A 37 -7.06 3.38 -18.88
C VAL A 37 -7.47 3.94 -17.53
N GLN A 38 -7.41 5.26 -17.40
CA GLN A 38 -7.92 6.04 -16.29
C GLN A 38 -9.29 6.63 -16.67
N LEU A 39 -10.26 6.52 -15.76
CA LEU A 39 -11.60 7.08 -15.87
C LEU A 39 -11.82 8.07 -14.72
N PHE A 40 -12.18 9.30 -15.07
CA PHE A 40 -12.48 10.37 -14.12
C PHE A 40 -13.93 10.84 -14.29
N ILE A 41 -14.61 11.17 -13.18
CA ILE A 41 -15.94 11.80 -13.18
C ILE A 41 -16.07 12.82 -12.05
N TRP A 42 -16.68 13.98 -12.36
CA TRP A 42 -17.07 14.97 -11.37
C TRP A 42 -18.17 15.91 -11.89
N PRO A 43 -18.99 16.51 -11.00
CA PRO A 43 -20.01 17.49 -11.40
C PRO A 43 -19.50 18.93 -11.34
N SER A 44 -20.22 19.85 -12.00
CA SER A 44 -19.98 21.30 -11.91
C SER A 44 -20.35 21.91 -10.56
N SER A 45 -21.20 21.22 -9.79
CA SER A 45 -21.47 21.48 -8.38
C SER A 45 -21.96 20.19 -7.73
N ARG A 46 -21.55 19.94 -6.49
CA ARG A 46 -22.08 18.82 -5.68
C ARG A 46 -23.32 19.20 -4.90
N LEU A 47 -23.69 20.47 -4.85
CA LEU A 47 -24.90 20.97 -4.20
C LEU A 47 -25.64 21.91 -5.16
N VAL A 48 -26.92 21.63 -5.41
CA VAL A 48 -27.75 22.39 -6.34
C VAL A 48 -29.18 22.58 -5.82
N GLU A 49 -29.86 23.62 -6.27
CA GLU A 49 -31.28 23.80 -5.99
C GLU A 49 -32.15 22.86 -6.86
N PRO A 50 -33.38 22.54 -6.41
CA PRO A 50 -34.36 21.86 -7.25
C PRO A 50 -34.54 22.56 -8.61
N ASN A 51 -34.39 21.79 -9.70
CA ASN A 51 -34.43 22.18 -11.11
C ASN A 51 -33.24 23.01 -11.61
N GLN A 52 -32.18 23.17 -10.81
CA GLN A 52 -30.94 23.77 -11.28
C GLN A 52 -30.18 22.79 -12.20
N THR A 53 -29.61 23.30 -13.29
CA THR A 53 -28.81 22.48 -14.21
C THR A 53 -27.39 22.26 -13.67
N VAL A 54 -26.93 21.01 -13.68
CA VAL A 54 -25.57 20.60 -13.33
C VAL A 54 -24.88 19.92 -14.51
N THR A 55 -23.62 20.26 -14.78
CA THR A 55 -22.82 19.63 -15.83
C THR A 55 -21.94 18.54 -15.22
N ILE A 56 -22.09 17.29 -15.65
CA ILE A 56 -21.22 16.17 -15.32
C ILE A 56 -20.09 16.12 -16.34
N ALA A 57 -18.84 16.16 -15.88
CA ALA A 57 -17.66 15.96 -16.71
C ALA A 57 -17.10 14.55 -16.52
N VAL A 58 -16.60 14.01 -17.62
CA VAL A 58 -15.93 12.72 -17.69
C VAL A 58 -14.64 12.86 -18.51
N VAL A 59 -13.57 12.24 -18.05
CA VAL A 59 -12.31 12.13 -18.80
C VAL A 59 -11.87 10.67 -18.87
N LEU A 60 -11.54 10.23 -20.08
CA LEU A 60 -10.84 8.98 -20.35
C LEU A 60 -9.41 9.27 -20.79
N TRP A 61 -8.46 8.73 -20.03
CA TRP A 61 -7.04 8.98 -20.25
C TRP A 61 -6.24 7.69 -20.28
N LYS A 62 -5.28 7.60 -21.20
CA LYS A 62 -4.37 6.47 -21.33
C LYS A 62 -2.94 6.95 -21.04
N PRO A 63 -2.34 6.61 -19.89
CA PRO A 63 -0.98 6.99 -19.54
C PRO A 63 0.02 6.65 -20.67
N GLY A 64 0.80 7.65 -21.10
CA GLY A 64 1.74 7.56 -22.21
C GLY A 64 1.16 7.92 -23.59
N GLU A 65 -0.16 7.83 -23.77
CA GLU A 65 -0.83 8.02 -25.08
C GLU A 65 -1.74 9.26 -25.12
N GLY A 66 -2.34 9.66 -23.99
CA GLY A 66 -3.22 10.84 -23.90
C GLY A 66 -4.71 10.52 -23.79
N GLY A 67 -5.56 11.44 -24.23
CA GLY A 67 -7.02 11.28 -24.19
C GLY A 67 -7.55 10.24 -25.17
N ILE A 68 -8.59 9.50 -24.78
CA ILE A 68 -9.22 8.48 -25.64
C ILE A 68 -10.38 9.09 -26.42
N ALA A 69 -10.19 9.32 -27.71
CA ALA A 69 -11.19 9.95 -28.59
C ALA A 69 -12.30 9.00 -29.06
N ASN A 70 -13.50 9.54 -29.32
CA ASN A 70 -14.66 8.83 -29.86
C ASN A 70 -15.10 7.60 -29.04
N ALA A 71 -14.73 7.55 -27.76
CA ALA A 71 -15.14 6.50 -26.85
C ALA A 71 -16.54 6.81 -26.29
N THR A 72 -17.39 5.79 -26.18
CA THR A 72 -18.72 5.93 -25.57
C THR A 72 -18.63 5.60 -24.08
N VAL A 73 -18.96 6.57 -23.23
CA VAL A 73 -19.10 6.39 -21.79
C VAL A 73 -20.58 6.40 -21.43
N ILE A 74 -20.99 5.46 -20.58
CA ILE A 74 -22.36 5.37 -20.07
C ILE A 74 -22.40 6.10 -18.72
N ILE A 75 -23.22 7.15 -18.63
CA ILE A 75 -23.54 7.84 -17.39
C ILE A 75 -24.90 7.34 -16.91
N GLU A 76 -24.97 6.86 -15.67
CA GLU A 76 -26.15 6.29 -15.04
C GLU A 76 -26.53 7.11 -13.82
N THR A 77 -27.82 7.41 -13.72
CA THR A 77 -28.48 7.98 -12.55
C THR A 77 -29.68 7.12 -12.18
N GLU A 78 -30.29 7.35 -11.01
CA GLU A 78 -31.53 6.66 -10.62
C GLU A 78 -32.67 6.90 -11.64
N ASP A 79 -32.65 8.05 -12.31
CA ASP A 79 -33.68 8.48 -13.27
C ASP A 79 -33.41 8.04 -14.72
N GLY A 80 -32.21 7.52 -15.06
CA GLY A 80 -31.92 7.13 -16.43
C GLY A 80 -30.47 6.76 -16.78
N LEU A 81 -30.29 6.33 -18.02
CA LEU A 81 -29.01 5.95 -18.63
C LEU A 81 -28.73 6.86 -19.85
N TYR A 82 -27.54 7.44 -19.89
CA TYR A 82 -27.12 8.42 -20.88
C TYR A 82 -25.80 8.02 -21.51
N ASN A 83 -25.73 8.03 -22.84
CA ASN A 83 -24.49 7.77 -23.56
C ASN A 83 -23.85 9.09 -23.98
N VAL A 84 -22.59 9.30 -23.58
CA VAL A 84 -21.77 10.44 -24.03
C VAL A 84 -20.55 9.96 -24.80
N THR A 85 -20.12 10.74 -25.79
CA THR A 85 -18.95 10.42 -26.62
C THR A 85 -17.83 11.40 -26.33
N THR A 86 -16.62 10.89 -26.10
CA THR A 86 -15.44 11.72 -25.82
C THR A 86 -14.88 12.42 -27.05
N ASN A 87 -14.35 13.63 -26.87
CA ASN A 87 -13.61 14.38 -27.89
C ASN A 87 -12.15 13.90 -28.00
N GLU A 88 -11.33 14.59 -28.81
CA GLU A 88 -9.91 14.24 -29.03
C GLU A 88 -9.05 14.23 -27.76
N ASP A 89 -9.40 15.03 -26.76
CA ASP A 89 -8.71 15.09 -25.46
C ASP A 89 -9.25 14.07 -24.45
N GLY A 90 -10.15 13.17 -24.88
CA GLY A 90 -10.78 12.17 -24.00
C GLY A 90 -11.86 12.74 -23.09
N PHE A 91 -12.31 13.98 -23.31
CA PHE A 91 -13.31 14.67 -22.48
C PHE A 91 -14.73 14.53 -23.04
N ALA A 92 -15.69 14.32 -22.16
CA ALA A 92 -17.12 14.38 -22.44
C ALA A 92 -17.87 15.09 -21.31
N SER A 93 -19.05 15.63 -21.61
CA SER A 93 -19.92 16.19 -20.57
C SER A 93 -21.41 16.00 -20.84
N LEU A 94 -22.21 16.05 -19.78
CA LEU A 94 -23.67 15.87 -19.80
C LEU A 94 -24.33 16.88 -18.85
N ASN A 95 -25.40 17.54 -19.29
CA ASN A 95 -26.20 18.40 -18.41
C ASN A 95 -27.39 17.61 -17.83
N LEU A 96 -27.58 17.69 -16.52
CA LEU A 96 -28.67 17.06 -15.77
C LEU A 96 -29.42 18.09 -14.92
N THR A 97 -30.66 17.78 -14.54
CA THR A 97 -31.51 18.57 -13.64
C THR A 97 -32.31 17.63 -12.74
N PHE A 98 -32.45 17.97 -11.46
CA PHE A 98 -33.14 17.14 -10.47
C PHE A 98 -34.27 17.94 -9.83
N ALA A 99 -35.48 17.37 -9.76
CA ALA A 99 -36.67 18.11 -9.31
C ALA A 99 -36.95 17.98 -7.81
N GLU A 100 -36.58 16.87 -7.17
CA GLU A 100 -36.86 16.58 -5.76
C GLU A 100 -35.62 16.76 -4.89
N GLU A 101 -35.81 17.18 -3.64
CA GLU A 101 -34.71 17.26 -2.67
C GLU A 101 -34.20 15.87 -2.31
N GLY A 102 -32.88 15.71 -2.18
CA GLY A 102 -32.24 14.43 -1.88
C GLY A 102 -30.84 14.31 -2.45
N GLY A 103 -30.17 13.19 -2.12
CA GLY A 103 -28.86 12.84 -2.66
C GLY A 103 -28.97 11.91 -3.86
N TYR A 104 -28.35 12.27 -4.98
CA TYR A 104 -28.38 11.53 -6.24
C TYR A 104 -26.99 10.97 -6.56
N TRP A 105 -26.89 9.65 -6.77
CA TRP A 105 -25.66 9.00 -7.21
C TRP A 105 -25.56 9.00 -8.73
N VAL A 106 -24.42 9.45 -9.25
CA VAL A 106 -24.11 9.48 -10.68
C VAL A 106 -22.89 8.60 -10.96
N ARG A 107 -23.07 7.56 -11.77
CA ARG A 107 -22.01 6.60 -12.12
C ARG A 107 -21.60 6.73 -13.58
N ALA A 108 -20.30 6.81 -13.87
CA ALA A 108 -19.76 6.65 -15.22
C ALA A 108 -19.18 5.23 -15.40
N THR A 109 -19.41 4.63 -16.56
CA THR A 109 -18.91 3.30 -16.93
C THR A 109 -18.31 3.31 -18.34
N TYR A 110 -17.11 2.73 -18.47
CA TYR A 110 -16.42 2.47 -19.74
C TYR A 110 -15.80 1.07 -19.71
N GLY A 111 -16.28 0.17 -20.57
CA GLY A 111 -15.86 -1.24 -20.53
C GLY A 111 -16.17 -1.87 -19.16
N ASN A 112 -15.15 -2.38 -18.47
CA ASN A 112 -15.25 -2.91 -17.11
C ASN A 112 -14.91 -1.87 -16.02
N LEU A 113 -14.53 -0.65 -16.39
CA LEU A 113 -14.26 0.43 -15.44
C LEU A 113 -15.54 1.16 -15.08
N SER A 114 -15.74 1.38 -13.78
CA SER A 114 -16.82 2.23 -13.28
C SER A 114 -16.35 3.04 -12.07
N THR A 115 -16.75 4.30 -12.01
CA THR A 115 -16.61 5.16 -10.83
C THR A 115 -17.80 6.13 -10.78
N GLY A 116 -18.01 6.83 -9.68
CA GLY A 116 -19.19 7.69 -9.54
C GLY A 116 -19.03 8.76 -8.46
N THR A 117 -20.00 9.66 -8.41
CA THR A 117 -20.02 10.82 -7.53
C THR A 117 -21.44 11.15 -7.07
N TRP A 118 -21.58 11.86 -5.95
CA TRP A 118 -22.86 12.28 -5.37
C TRP A 118 -23.19 13.74 -5.69
N ILE A 119 -24.48 14.03 -5.84
CA ILE A 119 -25.04 15.37 -5.99
C ILE A 119 -26.19 15.53 -4.99
N ASP A 120 -26.09 16.53 -4.13
CA ASP A 120 -27.09 16.89 -3.15
C ASP A 120 -28.01 17.98 -3.72
N VAL A 121 -29.32 17.77 -3.64
CA VAL A 121 -30.35 18.71 -4.11
C VAL A 121 -31.11 19.23 -2.90
N GLU A 122 -30.96 20.52 -2.61
CA GLU A 122 -31.53 21.13 -1.40
C GLU A 122 -32.06 22.54 -1.71
N LYS A 123 -33.20 22.89 -1.12
CA LYS A 123 -33.76 24.23 -1.19
C LYS A 123 -33.03 25.15 -0.22
N VAL A 124 -32.69 26.34 -0.70
CA VAL A 124 -32.05 27.36 0.14
C VAL A 124 -33.00 27.79 1.26
N PRO A 125 -32.58 27.66 2.54
CA PRO A 125 -33.43 28.04 3.65
C PRO A 125 -33.59 29.56 3.76
N PRO A 126 -34.67 30.05 4.39
CA PRO A 126 -34.92 31.48 4.53
C PRO A 126 -33.87 32.21 5.38
N TYR A 127 -33.15 31.48 6.24
CA TYR A 127 -32.07 31.99 7.07
C TYR A 127 -30.99 30.92 7.31
N LEU A 128 -29.78 31.42 7.57
CA LEU A 128 -28.59 30.65 7.91
C LEU A 128 -28.21 30.91 9.38
N PHE A 129 -27.62 29.91 10.02
CA PHE A 129 -27.10 29.96 11.38
C PHE A 129 -25.94 28.96 11.53
N ILE A 130 -25.19 29.07 12.63
CA ILE A 130 -24.11 28.15 12.97
C ILE A 130 -24.64 27.07 13.94
N GLU A 131 -24.39 25.80 13.62
CA GLU A 131 -24.71 24.64 14.46
C GLU A 131 -23.71 24.48 15.61
N LYS A 132 -24.21 24.04 16.78
CA LYS A 132 -23.44 23.94 18.03
C LYS A 132 -23.49 22.57 18.68
N ASP A 133 -22.32 22.01 18.97
CA ASP A 133 -22.19 20.81 19.79
C ASP A 133 -21.75 21.22 21.19
N LEU A 134 -22.56 20.95 22.22
CA LEU A 134 -22.40 21.52 23.56
C LEU A 134 -22.21 20.44 24.63
N GLU A 135 -21.28 20.69 25.55
CA GLU A 135 -21.10 19.96 26.80
C GLU A 135 -21.57 20.83 27.97
N LEU A 136 -22.60 20.36 28.67
CA LEU A 136 -23.28 21.09 29.74
C LEU A 136 -23.15 20.33 31.07
N GLN A 137 -23.19 21.07 32.19
CA GLN A 137 -23.21 20.47 33.52
C GLN A 137 -24.62 20.47 34.12
N ALA A 138 -25.02 19.34 34.70
CA ALA A 138 -26.27 19.23 35.45
C ALA A 138 -26.33 20.27 36.58
N ASN A 139 -27.55 20.75 36.87
CA ASN A 139 -27.86 21.75 37.89
C ASN A 139 -27.25 23.14 37.66
N ARG A 140 -26.69 23.43 36.48
CA ARG A 140 -26.29 24.77 36.04
C ARG A 140 -27.23 25.28 34.93
N SER A 141 -27.31 26.61 34.80
CA SER A 141 -28.09 27.27 33.73
C SER A 141 -27.14 27.86 32.71
N TYR A 142 -27.39 27.60 31.44
CA TYR A 142 -26.60 28.08 30.31
C TYR A 142 -27.46 28.94 29.40
N SER A 143 -26.88 30.01 28.87
CA SER A 143 -27.56 30.90 27.95
C SER A 143 -26.89 30.83 26.59
N ILE A 144 -27.58 30.24 25.62
CA ILE A 144 -27.04 30.02 24.27
C ILE A 144 -27.71 31.00 23.29
N GLU A 145 -26.91 31.70 22.49
CA GLU A 145 -27.38 32.72 21.54
C GLU A 145 -26.97 32.35 20.10
N TRP A 146 -27.91 32.40 19.16
CA TRP A 146 -27.66 32.25 17.72
C TRP A 146 -27.91 33.58 17.00
N THR A 147 -27.10 33.85 15.99
CA THR A 147 -27.28 34.95 15.05
C THR A 147 -27.71 34.39 13.70
N LEU A 148 -28.91 34.77 13.25
CA LEU A 148 -29.55 34.32 12.03
C LEU A 148 -29.41 35.39 10.94
N VAL A 149 -28.99 35.01 9.74
CA VAL A 149 -28.80 35.92 8.59
C VAL A 149 -29.46 35.39 7.32
N THR A 150 -29.87 36.28 6.42
CA THR A 150 -30.44 35.92 5.12
C THR A 150 -29.35 35.33 4.19
N PRO A 151 -29.69 34.36 3.33
CA PRO A 151 -28.75 33.84 2.35
C PRO A 151 -28.37 34.93 1.32
N TYR A 152 -27.14 34.85 0.79
CA TYR A 152 -26.55 35.73 -0.25
C TYR A 152 -26.31 37.20 0.14
N VAL A 153 -27.31 37.85 0.73
CA VAL A 153 -27.25 39.27 1.14
C VAL A 153 -26.66 39.41 2.55
N LEU A 154 -26.76 38.36 3.38
CA LEU A 154 -26.13 38.25 4.69
C LEU A 154 -26.62 39.32 5.68
N THR A 155 -27.88 39.75 5.58
CA THR A 155 -28.49 40.71 6.52
C THR A 155 -29.15 39.97 7.68
N PRO A 156 -29.24 40.56 8.89
CA PRO A 156 -29.91 39.91 10.02
C PRO A 156 -31.35 39.52 9.69
N TYR A 157 -31.72 38.27 9.97
CA TYR A 157 -33.06 37.75 9.68
C TYR A 157 -34.10 38.32 10.66
N SER A 158 -35.32 38.56 10.17
CA SER A 158 -36.45 38.93 11.01
C SER A 158 -37.69 38.16 10.57
N GLY A 159 -38.30 37.41 11.49
CA GLY A 159 -39.40 36.50 11.19
C GLY A 159 -39.67 35.49 12.31
N ALA A 160 -40.72 34.69 12.14
CA ALA A 160 -41.04 33.60 13.06
C ALA A 160 -40.10 32.40 12.83
N VAL A 161 -39.67 31.75 13.91
CA VAL A 161 -38.88 30.51 13.92
C VAL A 161 -39.50 29.56 14.93
N ASN A 162 -39.84 28.35 14.53
CA ASN A 162 -40.32 27.31 15.44
C ASN A 162 -39.13 26.63 16.14
N VAL A 163 -39.05 26.73 17.46
CA VAL A 163 -37.96 26.18 18.28
C VAL A 163 -38.47 24.97 19.05
N THR A 164 -37.83 23.82 18.85
CA THR A 164 -38.11 22.57 19.57
C THR A 164 -36.87 22.11 20.32
N VAL A 165 -37.00 21.67 21.58
CA VAL A 165 -35.92 21.09 22.38
C VAL A 165 -36.31 19.67 22.77
N LEU A 166 -35.46 18.72 22.40
CA LEU A 166 -35.59 17.31 22.72
C LEU A 166 -34.50 16.93 23.74
N PHE A 167 -34.84 16.21 24.79
CA PHE A 167 -33.89 15.74 25.81
C PHE A 167 -34.29 14.33 26.27
N ASN A 168 -33.32 13.41 26.30
CA ASN A 168 -33.54 11.99 26.60
C ASN A 168 -34.69 11.37 25.78
N GLY A 169 -34.76 11.73 24.49
CA GLY A 169 -35.77 11.25 23.54
C GLY A 169 -37.18 11.80 23.74
N LYS A 170 -37.35 12.86 24.56
CA LYS A 170 -38.65 13.51 24.80
C LYS A 170 -38.60 14.98 24.45
N GLU A 171 -39.69 15.48 23.90
CA GLU A 171 -39.89 16.93 23.74
C GLU A 171 -40.09 17.58 25.11
N VAL A 172 -39.17 18.48 25.46
CA VAL A 172 -39.21 19.23 26.72
C VAL A 172 -39.62 20.69 26.52
N ARG A 173 -39.55 21.20 25.28
CA ARG A 173 -39.99 22.55 24.90
C ARG A 173 -40.34 22.61 23.42
N SER A 174 -41.44 23.28 23.06
CA SER A 174 -41.75 23.67 21.68
C SER A 174 -42.49 25.00 21.65
N GLU A 175 -41.95 26.01 20.96
CA GLU A 175 -42.52 27.36 20.89
C GLU A 175 -42.13 28.07 19.60
N VAL A 176 -42.99 28.98 19.12
CA VAL A 176 -42.65 29.88 18.01
C VAL A 176 -42.02 31.16 18.58
N VAL A 177 -40.78 31.44 18.18
CA VAL A 177 -40.02 32.62 18.58
C VAL A 177 -39.99 33.61 17.42
N ASN A 178 -40.45 34.84 17.65
CA ASN A 178 -40.30 35.93 16.68
C ASN A 178 -38.91 36.55 16.81
N VAL A 179 -38.04 36.24 15.86
CA VAL A 179 -36.67 36.74 15.80
C VAL A 179 -36.67 38.17 15.23
N THR A 180 -35.99 39.07 15.91
CA THR A 180 -35.73 40.46 15.49
C THR A 180 -34.23 40.71 15.49
N ASP A 181 -33.73 41.46 14.51
CA ASP A 181 -32.30 41.77 14.34
C ASP A 181 -31.40 40.51 14.30
N GLY A 182 -31.94 39.39 13.81
CA GLY A 182 -31.24 38.11 13.69
C GLY A 182 -30.95 37.40 15.01
N LYS A 183 -31.32 37.91 16.19
CA LYS A 183 -30.93 37.32 17.47
C LYS A 183 -31.96 36.34 18.02
N LEU A 184 -31.54 35.10 18.29
CA LEU A 184 -32.33 34.09 18.99
C LEU A 184 -31.57 33.58 20.21
N LYS A 185 -32.16 33.74 21.41
CA LYS A 185 -31.52 33.37 22.68
C LYS A 185 -32.35 32.34 23.45
N LEU A 186 -31.71 31.27 23.90
CA LEU A 186 -32.32 30.18 24.65
C LEU A 186 -31.61 29.96 26.00
N THR A 187 -32.35 29.75 27.08
CA THR A 187 -31.80 29.34 28.37
C THR A 187 -32.08 27.87 28.61
N LEU A 188 -31.01 27.09 28.86
CA LEU A 188 -31.05 25.65 29.09
C LEU A 188 -30.65 25.34 30.53
N ARG A 189 -31.44 24.52 31.21
CA ARG A 189 -31.14 24.00 32.55
C ARG A 189 -31.72 22.60 32.70
N PHE A 190 -30.85 21.66 33.06
CA PHE A 190 -31.21 20.26 33.28
C PHE A 190 -30.77 19.83 34.68
N ASN A 191 -31.56 18.96 35.32
CA ASN A 191 -31.31 18.44 36.66
C ASN A 191 -30.78 17.00 36.67
N GLU A 192 -30.78 16.34 35.52
CA GLU A 192 -30.28 14.99 35.30
C GLU A 192 -29.28 14.97 34.12
N THR A 193 -28.51 13.89 34.00
CA THR A 193 -27.59 13.67 32.89
C THR A 193 -28.33 13.08 31.69
N GLY A 194 -27.78 13.24 30.48
CA GLY A 194 -28.43 12.78 29.26
C GLY A 194 -27.96 13.52 28.01
N ALA A 195 -28.54 13.17 26.87
CA ALA A 195 -28.27 13.83 25.59
C ALA A 195 -29.56 14.49 25.04
N GLY A 196 -29.39 15.54 24.25
CA GLY A 196 -30.49 16.24 23.62
C GLY A 196 -30.10 17.04 22.38
N GLU A 197 -31.10 17.63 21.75
CA GLU A 197 -30.97 18.44 20.55
C GLU A 197 -31.93 19.63 20.55
N VAL A 198 -31.55 20.70 19.84
CA VAL A 198 -32.36 21.89 19.60
C VAL A 198 -32.61 22.01 18.10
N LEU A 199 -33.87 22.20 17.70
CA LEU A 199 -34.28 22.30 16.29
C LEU A 199 -34.90 23.69 16.01
N PHE A 200 -34.56 24.29 14.87
CA PHE A 200 -35.16 25.50 14.29
C PHE A 200 -35.89 25.15 12.99
N ASP A 201 -37.21 25.29 12.96
CA ASP A 201 -38.05 24.87 11.83
C ASP A 201 -37.75 23.43 11.35
N GLY A 202 -37.46 22.55 12.31
CA GLY A 202 -37.10 21.14 12.06
C GLY A 202 -35.63 20.89 11.69
N ARG A 203 -34.81 21.95 11.54
CA ARG A 203 -33.37 21.84 11.28
C ARG A 203 -32.57 21.83 12.58
N THR A 204 -31.59 20.94 12.71
CA THR A 204 -30.74 20.89 13.90
C THR A 204 -29.92 22.16 14.07
N ALA A 205 -30.09 22.82 15.21
CA ALA A 205 -29.37 24.02 15.63
C ALA A 205 -28.31 23.73 16.69
N SER A 206 -28.49 22.66 17.46
CA SER A 206 -27.49 22.19 18.41
C SER A 206 -27.72 20.74 18.84
N HIS A 207 -26.63 20.00 19.00
CA HIS A 207 -26.57 18.79 19.83
C HIS A 207 -25.96 19.14 21.18
N PHE A 208 -26.40 18.48 22.26
CA PHE A 208 -25.80 18.69 23.57
C PHE A 208 -25.81 17.44 24.46
N GLU A 209 -24.77 17.30 25.28
CA GLU A 209 -24.68 16.31 26.35
C GLU A 209 -24.63 17.00 27.72
N VAL A 210 -25.34 16.44 28.70
CA VAL A 210 -25.39 16.93 30.09
C VAL A 210 -24.67 15.93 30.98
N ARG A 211 -23.55 16.36 31.57
CA ARG A 211 -22.72 15.56 32.48
C ARG A 211 -22.84 16.01 33.94
N GLU A 212 -22.48 15.13 34.87
CA GLU A 212 -22.39 15.47 36.30
C GLU A 212 -21.22 16.43 36.58
N LYS A 213 -20.06 16.14 35.98
CA LYS A 213 -18.86 16.99 35.92
C LYS A 213 -18.31 16.98 34.49
N ILE A 214 -17.77 18.12 34.06
CA ILE A 214 -17.11 18.25 32.76
C ILE A 214 -15.61 18.00 32.97
N ILE A 215 -15.20 16.74 32.83
CA ILE A 215 -13.81 16.31 32.97
C ILE A 215 -13.18 16.21 31.59
N LEU A 216 -12.21 17.09 31.31
CA LEU A 216 -11.43 17.06 30.07
C LEU A 216 -10.24 16.13 30.27
N ALA A 217 -10.07 15.13 29.42
CA ALA A 217 -8.91 14.23 29.50
C ALA A 217 -8.22 14.12 28.15
N LYS A 218 -6.95 14.49 28.08
CA LYS A 218 -6.11 14.22 26.91
C LYS A 218 -5.41 12.88 27.14
N LEU A 219 -5.66 11.94 26.25
CA LEU A 219 -5.05 10.62 26.26
C LEU A 219 -3.87 10.59 25.27
N ILE A 220 -2.78 9.96 25.68
CA ILE A 220 -1.54 9.89 24.91
C ILE A 220 -1.03 8.46 24.96
N GLY A 221 -1.00 7.82 23.79
CA GLY A 221 -0.55 6.46 23.61
C GLY A 221 -0.14 6.20 22.16
N PRO A 222 0.34 4.99 21.87
CA PRO A 222 0.65 4.61 20.50
C PRO A 222 -0.64 4.53 19.66
N ASP A 223 -0.54 4.87 18.37
CA ASP A 223 -1.68 4.75 17.44
C ASP A 223 -1.82 3.33 16.88
N LYS A 224 -0.75 2.53 17.01
CA LYS A 224 -0.67 1.14 16.56
C LYS A 224 -0.01 0.26 17.61
N ALA A 225 -0.50 -0.97 17.77
CA ALA A 225 0.10 -1.95 18.66
C ALA A 225 -0.13 -3.39 18.17
N TYR A 226 0.66 -4.33 18.67
CA TYR A 226 0.55 -5.75 18.30
C TYR A 226 -0.15 -6.56 19.39
N VAL A 227 -0.83 -7.65 18.98
CA VAL A 227 -1.46 -8.57 19.93
C VAL A 227 -0.42 -9.09 20.95
N GLY A 228 -0.74 -8.98 22.23
CA GLY A 228 0.13 -9.37 23.34
C GLY A 228 1.15 -8.31 23.78
N GLN A 229 1.31 -7.21 23.04
CA GLN A 229 2.18 -6.10 23.44
C GLN A 229 1.61 -5.39 24.68
N ASN A 230 2.49 -4.98 25.60
CA ASN A 230 2.10 -4.07 26.68
C ASN A 230 2.25 -2.63 26.20
N VAL A 231 1.16 -1.86 26.24
CA VAL A 231 1.15 -0.44 25.87
C VAL A 231 0.74 0.40 27.06
N THR A 232 1.46 1.51 27.27
CA THR A 232 1.14 2.49 28.30
C THR A 232 0.39 3.65 27.68
N VAL A 233 -0.71 4.05 28.32
CA VAL A 233 -1.52 5.20 27.95
C VAL A 233 -1.43 6.21 29.09
N HIS A 234 -1.07 7.43 28.75
CA HIS A 234 -0.96 8.56 29.66
C HIS A 234 -2.23 9.43 29.57
N LEU A 235 -2.64 9.99 30.70
CA LEU A 235 -3.84 10.82 30.83
C LEU A 235 -3.46 12.13 31.50
N LEU A 236 -3.76 13.23 30.83
CA LEU A 236 -3.70 14.58 31.38
C LEU A 236 -5.14 15.08 31.56
N VAL A 237 -5.52 15.41 32.79
CA VAL A 237 -6.93 15.55 33.18
C VAL A 237 -7.21 16.88 33.89
N TRP A 238 -8.21 17.61 33.42
CA TRP A 238 -8.64 18.91 33.94
C TRP A 238 -10.14 18.90 34.28
N ASP A 239 -10.52 19.45 35.44
CA ASP A 239 -11.92 19.67 35.79
C ASP A 239 -12.34 21.08 35.33
N ALA A 240 -13.02 21.17 34.19
CA ALA A 240 -13.46 22.44 33.63
C ALA A 240 -14.51 23.14 34.52
N GLY A 241 -15.29 22.38 35.29
CA GLY A 241 -16.30 22.91 36.19
C GLY A 241 -15.71 23.53 37.47
N ALA A 242 -14.57 23.01 37.94
CA ALA A 242 -13.82 23.48 39.11
C ALA A 242 -12.64 24.41 38.77
N ASN A 243 -12.22 24.46 37.50
CA ASN A 243 -11.07 25.21 37.00
C ASN A 243 -9.74 24.85 37.71
N ALA A 244 -9.47 23.54 37.82
CA ALA A 244 -8.27 23.00 38.47
C ALA A 244 -7.86 21.62 37.89
N PRO A 245 -6.61 21.16 38.10
CA PRO A 245 -6.21 19.79 37.78
C PRO A 245 -7.09 18.78 38.50
N TYR A 246 -7.51 17.73 37.80
CA TYR A 246 -8.37 16.72 38.40
C TYR A 246 -7.57 15.79 39.33
N SER A 247 -8.12 15.52 40.51
CA SER A 247 -7.60 14.54 41.46
C SER A 247 -8.74 13.66 41.96
N GLY A 248 -8.64 12.35 41.74
CA GLY A 248 -9.71 11.40 42.06
C GLY A 248 -9.72 10.16 41.18
N ASN A 249 -10.74 9.31 41.36
CA ASN A 249 -10.93 8.12 40.56
C ASN A 249 -11.68 8.45 39.28
N LEU A 250 -11.04 8.25 38.13
CA LEU A 250 -11.63 8.40 36.80
C LEU A 250 -11.98 7.03 36.24
N THR A 251 -13.19 6.88 35.72
CA THR A 251 -13.56 5.67 34.95
C THR A 251 -13.06 5.83 33.52
N VAL A 252 -12.33 4.85 33.03
CA VAL A 252 -11.87 4.75 31.65
C VAL A 252 -12.59 3.58 31.00
N GLU A 253 -13.29 3.85 29.92
CA GLU A 253 -13.99 2.85 29.10
C GLU A 253 -13.09 2.38 27.96
N LEU A 254 -13.01 1.07 27.75
CA LEU A 254 -12.24 0.39 26.72
C LEU A 254 -13.20 -0.34 25.79
N LYS A 255 -13.37 0.17 24.57
CA LYS A 255 -14.20 -0.45 23.52
C LYS A 255 -13.31 -1.21 22.55
N ARG A 256 -13.44 -2.54 22.55
CA ARG A 256 -12.71 -3.47 21.68
C ARG A 256 -13.54 -3.81 20.46
N TRP A 257 -13.06 -3.46 19.28
CA TRP A 257 -13.74 -3.64 18.01
C TRP A 257 -13.25 -4.88 17.25
N TYR A 258 -14.19 -5.61 16.68
CA TYR A 258 -13.97 -6.79 15.83
C TYR A 258 -14.69 -6.60 14.49
N TYR A 259 -13.96 -6.27 13.43
CA TYR A 259 -14.51 -6.03 12.09
C TYR A 259 -14.97 -7.31 11.40
N SER A 260 -14.40 -8.47 11.75
CA SER A 260 -14.80 -9.77 11.19
C SER A 260 -16.28 -10.10 11.40
N ASN A 261 -16.85 -9.63 12.50
CA ASN A 261 -18.23 -9.90 12.91
C ASN A 261 -18.99 -8.63 13.34
N TRP A 262 -18.39 -7.46 13.16
CA TRP A 262 -18.91 -6.15 13.57
C TRP A 262 -19.36 -6.11 15.03
N THR A 263 -18.59 -6.73 15.92
CA THR A 263 -18.88 -6.73 17.36
C THR A 263 -17.97 -5.77 18.12
N THR A 264 -18.52 -5.20 19.19
CA THR A 264 -17.79 -4.34 20.13
C THR A 264 -17.97 -4.88 21.54
N ILE A 265 -16.88 -5.03 22.28
CA ILE A 265 -16.90 -5.40 23.71
C ILE A 265 -16.41 -4.21 24.51
N THR A 266 -17.18 -3.80 25.51
CA THR A 266 -16.85 -2.70 26.39
C THR A 266 -16.39 -3.23 27.74
N ASP A 267 -15.23 -2.76 28.21
CA ASP A 267 -14.74 -2.96 29.58
C ASP A 267 -14.49 -1.61 30.25
N ASN A 268 -14.64 -1.55 31.57
CA ASN A 268 -14.36 -0.34 32.34
C ASN A 268 -13.24 -0.60 33.34
N ILE A 269 -12.31 0.33 33.42
CA ILE A 269 -11.27 0.36 34.46
C ILE A 269 -11.38 1.65 35.26
N THR A 270 -10.87 1.63 36.49
CA THR A 270 -10.78 2.84 37.32
C THR A 270 -9.33 3.22 37.48
N VAL A 271 -9.00 4.46 37.12
CA VAL A 271 -7.65 5.03 37.17
C VAL A 271 -7.63 6.14 38.22
N GLY A 272 -6.70 6.05 39.17
CA GLY A 272 -6.49 7.08 40.18
C GLY A 272 -5.64 8.21 39.61
N VAL A 273 -6.26 9.36 39.36
CA VAL A 273 -5.60 10.56 38.85
C VAL A 273 -5.11 11.42 40.02
N ARG A 274 -3.88 11.92 39.90
CA ARG A 274 -3.27 12.84 40.88
C ARG A 274 -2.73 14.07 40.18
N ASP A 275 -3.17 15.23 40.65
CA ASP A 275 -2.73 16.54 40.16
C ASP A 275 -2.81 16.65 38.63
N GLY A 276 -3.89 16.11 38.06
CA GLY A 276 -4.16 16.12 36.64
C GLY A 276 -3.35 15.13 35.80
N TYR A 277 -2.62 14.18 36.40
CA TYR A 277 -1.89 13.15 35.67
C TYR A 277 -2.20 11.73 36.15
N ALA A 278 -2.27 10.80 35.20
CA ALA A 278 -2.23 9.36 35.43
C ALA A 278 -1.65 8.62 34.24
N ASN A 279 -1.31 7.36 34.44
CA ASN A 279 -1.12 6.42 33.34
C ASN A 279 -1.65 5.05 33.73
N PHE A 280 -1.89 4.21 32.73
CA PHE A 280 -2.15 2.81 32.92
C PHE A 280 -1.55 2.01 31.78
N THR A 281 -1.22 0.74 32.05
CA THR A 281 -0.71 -0.18 31.03
C THR A 281 -1.79 -1.21 30.74
N LEU A 282 -2.02 -1.49 29.46
CA LEU A 282 -2.87 -2.58 29.01
C LEU A 282 -2.07 -3.56 28.15
N THR A 283 -2.34 -4.85 28.33
CA THR A 283 -1.87 -5.89 27.41
C THR A 283 -2.84 -5.95 26.25
N VAL A 284 -2.35 -5.72 25.03
CA VAL A 284 -3.17 -5.60 23.82
C VAL A 284 -3.87 -6.93 23.54
N PRO A 285 -5.20 -7.01 23.63
CA PRO A 285 -5.96 -8.22 23.32
C PRO A 285 -6.02 -8.46 21.81
N ASP A 286 -6.33 -9.71 21.43
CA ASP A 286 -6.66 -10.06 20.05
C ASP A 286 -8.00 -9.40 19.64
N CYS A 287 -7.90 -8.29 18.91
CA CYS A 287 -9.01 -7.49 18.35
C CYS A 287 -8.47 -6.67 17.15
N ASP A 288 -9.32 -5.88 16.49
CA ASP A 288 -8.91 -5.06 15.34
C ASP A 288 -8.58 -3.60 15.74
N ARG A 289 -9.27 -3.07 16.76
CA ARG A 289 -9.09 -1.70 17.29
C ARG A 289 -9.53 -1.63 18.76
N ILE A 290 -8.83 -0.81 19.55
CA ILE A 290 -9.25 -0.42 20.90
C ILE A 290 -9.49 1.08 20.90
N GLU A 291 -10.69 1.47 21.26
CA GLU A 291 -11.07 2.86 21.52
C GLU A 291 -11.12 3.08 23.03
N ILE A 292 -10.41 4.08 23.52
CA ILE A 292 -10.24 4.41 24.94
C ILE A 292 -10.93 5.73 25.21
N LEU A 293 -11.88 5.75 26.14
CA LEU A 293 -12.70 6.91 26.47
C LEU A 293 -12.53 7.27 27.94
N ALA A 294 -12.29 8.55 28.23
CA ALA A 294 -12.17 9.06 29.59
C ALA A 294 -12.69 10.50 29.69
N GLY A 295 -13.74 10.73 30.48
CA GLY A 295 -14.38 12.05 30.53
C GLY A 295 -14.91 12.45 29.15
N VAL A 296 -14.53 13.64 28.67
CA VAL A 296 -14.87 14.16 27.32
C VAL A 296 -13.84 13.72 26.27
N GLY A 297 -12.75 13.05 26.64
CA GLY A 297 -11.66 12.71 25.72
C GLY A 297 -11.64 11.27 25.22
N SER A 298 -11.08 11.07 24.04
CA SER A 298 -10.90 9.76 23.40
C SER A 298 -9.48 9.53 22.84
N HIS A 299 -9.08 8.26 22.68
CA HIS A 299 -7.88 7.85 21.93
C HIS A 299 -8.05 6.46 21.32
N ASP A 300 -7.50 6.26 20.12
CA ASP A 300 -7.62 5.03 19.37
C ASP A 300 -6.28 4.32 19.18
N ILE A 301 -6.31 3.00 19.31
CA ILE A 301 -5.18 2.11 19.03
C ILE A 301 -5.60 1.06 18.01
N ARG A 302 -4.97 1.05 16.84
CA ARG A 302 -5.15 0.03 15.80
C ARG A 302 -4.29 -1.19 16.10
N ILE A 303 -4.85 -2.39 15.99
CA ILE A 303 -4.16 -3.62 16.37
C ILE A 303 -3.67 -4.40 15.13
N GLU A 304 -2.39 -4.75 15.12
CA GLU A 304 -1.76 -5.54 14.06
C GLU A 304 -1.58 -7.01 14.52
N LYS A 305 -2.01 -7.95 13.67
CA LYS A 305 -2.11 -9.39 14.00
C LYS A 305 -0.82 -10.18 13.75
N SER A 306 0.11 -9.61 12.99
CA SER A 306 1.44 -10.16 12.74
C SER A 306 2.47 -9.33 13.49
N ALA A 307 3.08 -9.90 14.52
CA ALA A 307 4.18 -9.27 15.23
C ALA A 307 5.40 -9.17 14.30
N PRO A 308 6.17 -8.07 14.28
CA PRO A 308 7.58 -8.15 13.90
C PRO A 308 8.27 -9.15 14.83
N ALA A 309 9.31 -9.82 14.32
CA ALA A 309 10.08 -10.79 15.07
C ALA A 309 10.43 -10.25 16.48
N PRO A 310 10.36 -11.09 17.52
CA PRO A 310 10.58 -10.64 18.90
C PRO A 310 11.94 -9.94 19.02
N GLN A 311 11.91 -8.72 19.55
CA GLN A 311 13.10 -8.06 20.10
C GLN A 311 13.77 -9.01 21.11
N PRO A 312 15.11 -9.06 21.16
CA PRO A 312 15.81 -10.01 22.03
C PRO A 312 15.39 -9.80 23.49
N PRO A 313 15.21 -10.89 24.27
CA PRO A 313 14.83 -10.79 25.66
C PRO A 313 15.91 -10.04 26.45
N THR A 314 15.51 -8.96 27.12
CA THR A 314 16.30 -8.36 28.18
C THR A 314 16.49 -9.40 29.29
N ASN A 315 17.76 -9.67 29.61
CA ASN A 315 18.30 -10.53 30.66
C ASN A 315 18.67 -11.96 30.23
N GLU A 316 19.76 -12.07 29.45
CA GLU A 316 20.66 -13.21 29.61
C GLU A 316 22.12 -12.75 29.65
N THR A 317 22.76 -13.05 30.77
CA THR A 317 24.21 -13.05 30.93
C THR A 317 24.81 -14.12 30.01
N SER A 318 25.30 -13.74 28.84
CA SER A 318 26.29 -14.53 28.11
C SER A 318 27.29 -13.60 27.44
N ASN A 319 28.57 -13.97 27.47
CA ASN A 319 29.66 -13.27 26.77
C ASN A 319 29.57 -13.44 25.23
N GLU A 320 28.38 -13.65 24.66
CA GLU A 320 28.19 -13.69 23.21
C GLU A 320 28.05 -12.28 22.63
N THR A 321 28.71 -12.02 21.51
CA THR A 321 28.60 -10.75 20.80
C THR A 321 27.15 -10.56 20.32
N PRO A 322 26.49 -9.42 20.58
CA PRO A 322 25.10 -9.20 20.20
C PRO A 322 24.91 -9.33 18.68
N LEU A 323 23.81 -9.98 18.26
CA LEU A 323 23.45 -10.13 16.85
C LEU A 323 23.02 -8.77 16.29
N ILE A 324 23.82 -8.20 15.40
CA ILE A 324 23.56 -6.90 14.78
C ILE A 324 23.71 -7.06 13.28
N PHE A 325 22.71 -6.59 12.53
CA PHE A 325 22.78 -6.46 11.08
C PHE A 325 23.05 -5.01 10.69
N THR A 326 23.76 -4.82 9.59
CA THR A 326 23.78 -3.55 8.87
C THR A 326 23.55 -3.81 7.38
N ILE A 327 22.82 -2.92 6.73
CA ILE A 327 22.66 -2.91 5.27
C ILE A 327 23.32 -1.63 4.76
N THR A 328 24.16 -1.74 3.73
CA THR A 328 24.87 -0.60 3.15
C THR A 328 24.71 -0.59 1.63
N PRO A 329 24.28 0.54 1.03
CA PRO A 329 23.76 1.74 1.70
C PRO A 329 22.36 1.53 2.32
N ASP A 330 21.98 2.35 3.30
CA ASP A 330 20.65 2.39 3.95
C ASP A 330 19.58 3.08 3.07
N ARG A 331 20.01 3.81 2.05
CA ARG A 331 19.13 4.44 1.05
C ARG A 331 19.76 4.45 -0.34
N VAL A 332 18.95 4.21 -1.36
CA VAL A 332 19.36 4.18 -2.77
C VAL A 332 18.35 4.90 -3.64
N LEU A 333 18.81 5.85 -4.45
CA LEU A 333 18.07 6.32 -5.61
C LEU A 333 18.38 5.40 -6.79
N ALA A 334 17.34 4.86 -7.43
CA ALA A 334 17.47 3.93 -8.54
C ALA A 334 16.37 4.17 -9.59
N GLU A 335 16.68 3.81 -10.83
CA GLU A 335 15.72 3.82 -11.93
C GLU A 335 14.92 2.51 -11.94
N PRO A 336 13.66 2.51 -12.40
CA PRO A 336 12.93 1.28 -12.67
C PRO A 336 13.72 0.37 -13.64
N GLY A 337 13.73 -0.93 -13.39
CA GLY A 337 14.55 -1.91 -14.12
C GLY A 337 16.01 -2.01 -13.66
N GLN A 338 16.52 -1.01 -12.91
CA GLN A 338 17.91 -1.01 -12.48
C GLN A 338 18.21 -2.12 -11.46
N SER A 339 19.29 -2.87 -11.69
CA SER A 339 19.88 -3.75 -10.68
C SER A 339 20.77 -2.97 -9.72
N ILE A 340 20.47 -3.04 -8.43
CA ILE A 340 21.26 -2.45 -7.35
C ILE A 340 21.88 -3.53 -6.48
N SER A 341 22.96 -3.21 -5.77
CA SER A 341 23.61 -4.12 -4.82
C SER A 341 23.65 -3.51 -3.43
N LEU A 342 23.33 -4.34 -2.45
CA LEU A 342 23.39 -4.01 -1.03
C LEU A 342 24.39 -4.95 -0.36
N VAL A 343 25.27 -4.40 0.47
CA VAL A 343 26.10 -5.19 1.38
C VAL A 343 25.31 -5.41 2.65
N VAL A 344 25.11 -6.67 3.02
CA VAL A 344 24.54 -7.02 4.31
C VAL A 344 25.69 -7.54 5.17
N ASN A 345 25.87 -6.96 6.36
CA ASN A 345 26.85 -7.43 7.34
C ASN A 345 26.14 -7.97 8.58
N THR A 346 26.82 -8.87 9.28
CA THR A 346 26.36 -9.44 10.55
C THR A 346 27.53 -9.55 11.54
N THR A 347 27.24 -9.49 12.83
CA THR A 347 28.22 -9.81 13.89
C THR A 347 28.41 -11.31 14.11
N ARG A 348 27.42 -12.12 13.73
CA ARG A 348 27.38 -13.58 13.90
C ARG A 348 27.09 -14.28 12.58
N GLU A 349 27.85 -15.34 12.32
CA GLU A 349 27.56 -16.26 11.22
C GLU A 349 26.23 -16.97 11.46
N GLY A 350 25.53 -17.31 10.38
CA GLY A 350 24.19 -17.86 10.42
C GLY A 350 23.37 -17.50 9.18
N THR A 351 22.15 -18.03 9.11
CA THR A 351 21.20 -17.76 8.04
C THR A 351 20.03 -16.96 8.59
N TYR A 352 19.66 -15.86 7.91
CA TYR A 352 18.67 -14.91 8.40
C TYR A 352 17.70 -14.46 7.31
N ASN A 353 16.45 -14.16 7.68
CA ASN A 353 15.42 -13.67 6.77
C ASN A 353 15.68 -12.21 6.39
N MET A 354 15.73 -11.94 5.09
CA MET A 354 15.69 -10.60 4.50
C MET A 354 14.42 -10.43 3.66
N THR A 355 13.64 -9.40 3.95
CA THR A 355 12.43 -9.06 3.20
C THR A 355 12.69 -7.91 2.23
N VAL A 356 12.03 -7.91 1.08
CA VAL A 356 12.01 -6.83 0.10
C VAL A 356 10.56 -6.52 -0.23
N THR A 357 10.10 -5.30 0.06
CA THR A 357 8.73 -4.84 -0.18
C THR A 357 8.72 -3.73 -1.21
N TRP A 358 7.94 -3.88 -2.28
CA TRP A 358 7.80 -2.87 -3.34
C TRP A 358 6.42 -2.23 -3.34
N TYR A 359 6.38 -0.92 -3.49
CA TYR A 359 5.17 -0.10 -3.52
C TYR A 359 4.97 0.51 -4.90
N ARG A 360 3.74 0.48 -5.40
CA ARG A 360 3.36 0.92 -6.75
C ARG A 360 3.22 2.43 -6.82
N TRP A 361 3.45 2.98 -8.02
CA TRP A 361 3.07 4.35 -8.34
C TRP A 361 1.63 4.39 -8.85
N GLU A 362 0.74 5.10 -8.17
CA GLU A 362 -0.67 5.25 -8.56
C GLU A 362 -0.97 6.59 -9.25
N PHE A 363 0.04 7.18 -9.88
CA PHE A 363 -0.06 8.43 -10.66
C PHE A 363 -0.42 9.70 -9.87
N ARG A 364 -0.75 9.60 -8.58
CA ARG A 364 -0.98 10.76 -7.70
C ARG A 364 0.25 11.11 -6.88
N SER A 365 0.36 12.38 -6.54
CA SER A 365 1.47 12.94 -5.75
C SER A 365 1.40 12.60 -4.25
N TRP A 366 0.25 12.15 -3.70
CA TRP A 366 0.00 12.09 -2.25
C TRP A 366 -0.75 10.82 -1.74
N VAL A 367 -0.65 9.67 -2.41
CA VAL A 367 -1.50 8.49 -2.08
C VAL A 367 -1.09 7.76 -0.80
N TRP A 368 -2.08 7.33 0.00
CA TRP A 368 -1.92 6.54 1.24
C TRP A 368 -2.20 5.02 1.10
N ASP A 369 -2.50 4.50 -0.10
CA ASP A 369 -2.69 3.07 -0.33
C ASP A 369 -1.34 2.36 -0.47
N TRP A 370 -0.83 1.85 0.66
CA TRP A 370 0.48 1.24 0.78
C TRP A 370 0.44 -0.29 0.74
N ARG A 371 -0.38 -0.88 -0.15
CA ARG A 371 -0.33 -2.34 -0.39
C ARG A 371 0.94 -2.69 -1.15
N GLY A 372 2.02 -2.90 -0.40
CA GLY A 372 3.30 -3.37 -0.94
C GLY A 372 3.27 -4.86 -1.26
N GLU A 373 4.05 -5.26 -2.27
CA GLU A 373 4.33 -6.66 -2.58
C GLU A 373 5.63 -7.04 -1.87
N THR A 374 5.54 -7.93 -0.88
CA THR A 374 6.66 -8.38 -0.05
C THR A 374 7.16 -9.75 -0.48
N ASN A 375 8.44 -9.84 -0.83
CA ASN A 375 9.16 -11.09 -0.99
C ASN A 375 10.12 -11.29 0.19
N THR A 376 10.28 -12.53 0.66
CA THR A 376 11.26 -12.90 1.70
C THR A 376 12.31 -13.83 1.12
N THR A 377 13.58 -13.56 1.40
CA THR A 377 14.75 -14.30 0.93
C THR A 377 15.69 -14.58 2.10
N LEU A 378 16.39 -15.72 2.07
CA LEU A 378 17.39 -16.04 3.10
C LEU A 378 18.78 -15.49 2.73
N VAL A 379 19.51 -15.07 3.76
CA VAL A 379 20.86 -14.52 3.65
C VAL A 379 21.78 -15.31 4.59
N THR A 380 22.69 -16.08 4.01
CA THR A 380 23.60 -16.99 4.73
C THR A 380 25.00 -16.41 4.86
N PHE A 381 25.51 -16.35 6.08
CA PHE A 381 26.83 -15.88 6.46
C PHE A 381 27.67 -17.07 6.93
N ASN A 382 28.21 -17.86 6.01
CA ASN A 382 28.95 -19.09 6.32
C ASN A 382 30.45 -18.90 6.02
N GLY A 383 31.29 -18.81 7.06
CA GLY A 383 32.72 -18.48 6.92
C GLY A 383 32.99 -17.03 6.48
N THR A 384 31.95 -16.19 6.45
CA THR A 384 32.01 -14.75 6.15
C THR A 384 30.95 -14.01 6.96
N LYS A 385 31.25 -12.77 7.35
CA LYS A 385 30.33 -11.85 8.05
C LYS A 385 29.74 -10.77 7.15
N SER A 386 30.02 -10.86 5.85
CA SER A 386 29.59 -9.90 4.83
C SER A 386 29.17 -10.65 3.57
N VAL A 387 28.01 -10.28 3.05
CA VAL A 387 27.44 -10.83 1.81
C VAL A 387 26.82 -9.73 0.97
N ILE A 388 26.90 -9.88 -0.34
CA ILE A 388 26.34 -8.93 -1.30
C ILE A 388 25.01 -9.49 -1.82
N LYS A 389 23.97 -8.66 -1.80
CA LYS A 389 22.65 -9.00 -2.34
C LYS A 389 22.31 -8.06 -3.49
N ARG A 390 22.07 -8.63 -4.67
CA ARG A 390 21.59 -7.92 -5.86
C ARG A 390 20.06 -7.89 -5.84
N ILE A 391 19.48 -6.71 -6.06
CA ILE A 391 18.03 -6.50 -6.10
C ILE A 391 17.71 -5.70 -7.36
N THR A 392 16.74 -6.16 -8.14
CA THR A 392 16.24 -5.42 -9.30
C THR A 392 15.03 -4.59 -8.91
N VAL A 393 15.03 -3.32 -9.27
CA VAL A 393 13.88 -2.42 -9.08
C VAL A 393 12.79 -2.78 -10.10
N PRO A 394 11.57 -3.17 -9.69
CA PRO A 394 10.50 -3.42 -10.65
C PRO A 394 10.17 -2.18 -11.48
N GLU A 395 9.84 -2.37 -12.77
CA GLU A 395 9.47 -1.28 -13.69
C GLU A 395 8.35 -0.37 -13.15
N TRP A 396 7.39 -0.98 -12.43
CA TRP A 396 6.25 -0.29 -11.84
C TRP A 396 6.51 0.27 -10.43
N ALA A 397 7.67 -0.02 -9.84
CA ALA A 397 7.95 0.38 -8.46
C ALA A 397 8.10 1.90 -8.36
N TYR A 398 7.48 2.47 -7.34
CA TYR A 398 7.72 3.85 -6.90
C TYR A 398 8.78 3.90 -5.80
N TYR A 399 8.70 2.93 -4.89
CA TYR A 399 9.42 2.89 -3.64
C TYR A 399 9.61 1.44 -3.19
N GLY A 400 10.72 1.13 -2.53
CA GLY A 400 11.04 -0.19 -2.01
C GLY A 400 11.67 -0.15 -0.62
N GLU A 401 11.42 -1.17 0.18
CA GLU A 401 12.02 -1.38 1.50
C GLU A 401 12.68 -2.75 1.58
N VAL A 402 13.93 -2.81 2.02
CA VAL A 402 14.68 -4.04 2.28
C VAL A 402 14.94 -4.13 3.77
N ARG A 403 14.61 -5.24 4.44
CA ARG A 403 14.76 -5.38 5.91
C ARG A 403 15.39 -6.71 6.30
N ILE A 404 16.30 -6.73 7.26
CA ILE A 404 16.87 -7.93 7.89
C ILE A 404 17.18 -7.63 9.37
N GLY A 405 16.54 -8.37 10.29
CA GLY A 405 16.50 -7.97 11.70
C GLY A 405 15.94 -6.55 11.85
N ASP A 406 16.64 -5.71 12.63
CA ASP A 406 16.30 -4.28 12.79
C ASP A 406 16.93 -3.39 11.69
N ALA A 407 17.77 -3.94 10.82
CA ALA A 407 18.40 -3.17 9.73
C ALA A 407 17.43 -3.01 8.56
N MET A 408 17.43 -1.82 7.96
CA MET A 408 16.58 -1.48 6.81
C MET A 408 17.37 -0.67 5.77
N ALA A 409 17.15 -0.96 4.49
CA ALA A 409 17.52 -0.11 3.38
C ALA A 409 16.28 0.32 2.58
N ARG A 410 16.27 1.54 2.04
CA ARG A 410 15.15 2.10 1.28
C ARG A 410 15.56 2.41 -0.16
N ILE A 411 14.71 2.07 -1.12
CA ILE A 411 14.97 2.24 -2.54
C ILE A 411 13.91 3.20 -3.11
N TYR A 412 14.34 4.26 -3.78
CA TYR A 412 13.44 5.30 -4.30
C TYR A 412 13.59 5.42 -5.81
N THR A 413 12.47 5.71 -6.48
CA THR A 413 12.43 6.02 -7.91
C THR A 413 11.86 7.42 -8.14
N LEU A 414 12.32 8.10 -9.20
CA LEU A 414 11.77 9.40 -9.59
C LEU A 414 10.50 9.21 -10.41
N ARG A 415 9.42 9.90 -10.04
CA ARG A 415 8.18 9.98 -10.82
C ARG A 415 7.72 11.42 -11.00
N PRO A 416 7.04 11.76 -12.11
CA PRO A 416 6.43 13.07 -12.28
C PRO A 416 5.37 13.33 -11.21
N SER A 417 5.42 14.50 -10.60
CA SER A 417 4.54 14.99 -9.55
C SER A 417 3.92 16.30 -10.03
N LEU A 418 2.58 16.36 -10.05
CA LEU A 418 1.83 17.58 -10.34
C LEU A 418 1.36 18.22 -9.04
N TRP A 419 1.37 19.55 -9.04
CA TRP A 419 0.65 20.35 -8.06
C TRP A 419 -0.03 21.51 -8.79
N GLY A 420 -1.26 21.82 -8.42
CA GLY A 420 -2.03 22.88 -9.06
C GLY A 420 -3.08 23.50 -8.15
N SER A 421 -3.41 24.75 -8.44
CA SER A 421 -4.41 25.56 -7.74
C SER A 421 -5.30 26.28 -8.75
N ALA A 422 -6.57 26.46 -8.42
CA ALA A 422 -7.55 27.16 -9.23
C ALA A 422 -8.38 28.12 -8.36
N TRP A 423 -8.76 29.28 -8.89
CA TRP A 423 -9.53 30.29 -8.16
C TRP A 423 -10.35 31.18 -9.09
N VAL A 424 -11.45 31.75 -8.59
CA VAL A 424 -12.36 32.65 -9.32
C VAL A 424 -12.63 33.91 -8.49
N ASN A 425 -12.71 35.08 -9.14
CA ASN A 425 -12.97 36.34 -8.45
C ASN A 425 -14.38 36.39 -7.81
N LEU A 426 -14.54 37.15 -6.73
CA LEU A 426 -15.81 37.32 -6.01
C LEU A 426 -16.03 38.79 -5.62
N THR A 427 -17.25 39.29 -5.81
CA THR A 427 -17.63 40.67 -5.45
C THR A 427 -18.86 40.67 -4.53
N TYR A 428 -19.01 41.69 -3.68
CA TYR A 428 -20.13 41.84 -2.76
C TYR A 428 -20.74 43.25 -2.84
N SER A 429 -22.07 43.34 -2.83
CA SER A 429 -22.78 44.59 -2.54
C SER A 429 -23.93 44.35 -1.55
N PRO A 430 -24.26 45.30 -0.65
CA PRO A 430 -25.40 45.16 0.27
C PRO A 430 -26.76 45.03 -0.44
N GLU A 431 -26.86 45.48 -1.70
CA GLU A 431 -28.10 45.48 -2.47
C GLU A 431 -28.30 44.18 -3.26
N THR A 432 -27.22 43.61 -3.79
CA THR A 432 -27.26 42.46 -4.69
C THR A 432 -26.61 41.19 -4.14
N GLY A 433 -26.03 41.25 -2.94
CA GLY A 433 -25.29 40.13 -2.32
C GLY A 433 -23.99 39.78 -3.04
N LEU A 434 -23.53 38.54 -2.84
CA LEU A 434 -22.32 37.97 -3.45
C LEU A 434 -22.50 37.62 -4.94
N LYS A 435 -21.49 37.93 -5.76
CA LYS A 435 -21.45 37.64 -7.20
C LYS A 435 -20.07 37.12 -7.63
N THR A 436 -20.07 35.96 -8.26
CA THR A 436 -18.86 35.29 -8.78
C THR A 436 -18.44 35.85 -10.14
N GLY A 437 -17.14 35.92 -10.41
CA GLY A 437 -16.56 36.28 -11.70
C GLY A 437 -16.73 35.17 -12.75
N ASP A 438 -16.41 35.50 -14.00
CA ASP A 438 -16.58 34.65 -15.19
C ASP A 438 -15.28 33.98 -15.66
N THR A 439 -14.18 34.13 -14.91
CA THR A 439 -12.85 33.65 -15.28
C THR A 439 -12.19 32.92 -14.12
N LEU A 440 -11.82 31.66 -14.34
CA LEU A 440 -10.93 30.89 -13.48
C LEU A 440 -9.49 31.22 -13.79
N MET A 441 -8.74 31.57 -12.77
CA MET A 441 -7.29 31.69 -12.82
C MET A 441 -6.69 30.39 -12.28
N ILE A 442 -5.61 29.90 -12.87
CA ILE A 442 -5.02 28.60 -12.57
C ILE A 442 -3.50 28.73 -12.55
N SER A 443 -2.84 28.10 -11.58
CA SER A 443 -1.38 28.04 -11.49
C SER A 443 -0.89 26.78 -10.80
N GLY A 444 0.27 26.28 -11.19
CA GLY A 444 0.85 25.07 -10.59
C GLY A 444 2.28 24.79 -11.06
N ASP A 445 2.78 23.62 -10.71
CA ASP A 445 4.09 23.12 -11.15
C ASP A 445 4.11 21.61 -11.40
N LEU A 446 5.06 21.20 -12.23
CA LEU A 446 5.34 19.82 -12.61
C LEU A 446 6.84 19.55 -12.39
N LYS A 447 7.16 18.64 -11.48
CA LYS A 447 8.54 18.27 -11.12
C LYS A 447 8.68 16.77 -11.00
N ASN A 448 9.91 16.25 -11.06
CA ASN A 448 10.17 14.89 -10.61
C ASN A 448 10.31 14.87 -9.08
N LYS A 449 9.73 13.86 -8.43
CA LYS A 449 9.89 13.63 -6.99
C LYS A 449 10.03 12.14 -6.69
N THR A 450 10.66 11.84 -5.57
CA THR A 450 10.59 10.54 -4.89
C THR A 450 9.47 10.58 -3.85
N LYS A 451 9.14 9.41 -3.28
CA LYS A 451 8.15 9.29 -2.18
C LYS A 451 8.43 10.27 -1.04
N ASP A 452 9.67 10.28 -0.56
CA ASP A 452 10.15 11.16 0.49
C ASP A 452 11.17 12.14 -0.09
N TRP A 453 11.29 13.33 0.50
CA TRP A 453 12.28 14.32 0.06
C TRP A 453 13.60 14.14 0.80
N PHE A 454 14.71 14.25 0.07
CA PHE A 454 16.07 14.14 0.61
C PHE A 454 16.93 15.28 0.12
N TYR A 455 17.66 15.92 1.04
CA TYR A 455 18.54 17.04 0.73
C TYR A 455 19.60 16.65 -0.31
N ASP A 456 20.25 15.50 -0.14
CA ASP A 456 21.31 14.99 -1.03
C ASP A 456 20.83 14.75 -2.47
N TRP A 457 19.52 14.69 -2.69
CA TRP A 457 18.87 14.43 -3.97
C TRP A 457 18.17 15.66 -4.57
N GLU A 458 18.33 16.84 -3.97
CA GLU A 458 17.65 18.07 -4.41
C GLU A 458 17.83 18.37 -5.91
N LYS A 459 19.03 18.11 -6.44
CA LYS A 459 19.34 18.30 -7.87
C LYS A 459 18.45 17.47 -8.81
N PHE A 460 17.88 16.36 -8.34
CA PHE A 460 17.01 15.48 -9.11
C PHE A 460 15.53 15.94 -9.10
N TYR A 461 15.14 16.87 -8.23
CA TYR A 461 13.76 17.36 -8.09
C TYR A 461 13.45 18.64 -8.87
N ARG A 462 14.24 18.93 -9.90
CA ARG A 462 14.04 20.12 -10.74
C ARG A 462 12.75 20.03 -11.55
N GLY A 463 12.21 21.19 -11.93
CA GLY A 463 11.02 21.28 -12.76
C GLY A 463 11.21 20.68 -14.15
N LEU A 464 10.14 20.08 -14.65
CA LEU A 464 10.10 19.52 -15.99
C LEU A 464 9.70 20.64 -16.97
N ALA A 465 10.69 21.17 -17.70
CA ALA A 465 10.50 22.29 -18.60
C ALA A 465 9.86 21.91 -19.94
N ASN A 466 9.04 22.80 -20.50
CA ASN A 466 8.38 22.65 -21.80
C ASN A 466 7.49 21.39 -21.94
N GLU A 467 7.01 20.85 -20.82
CA GLU A 467 6.01 19.77 -20.78
C GLU A 467 4.60 20.32 -20.93
N THR A 468 3.69 19.51 -21.48
CA THR A 468 2.28 19.90 -21.63
C THR A 468 1.46 19.39 -20.46
N VAL A 469 0.70 20.28 -19.83
CA VAL A 469 -0.30 19.97 -18.80
C VAL A 469 -1.69 20.21 -19.35
N TYR A 470 -2.58 19.24 -19.19
CA TYR A 470 -3.99 19.31 -19.55
C TYR A 470 -4.80 19.71 -18.32
N ILE A 471 -5.63 20.74 -18.48
CA ILE A 471 -6.48 21.31 -17.44
C ILE A 471 -7.92 21.05 -17.86
N PHE A 472 -8.60 20.16 -17.16
CA PHE A 472 -10.00 19.83 -17.40
C PHE A 472 -10.90 20.51 -16.36
N THR A 473 -11.98 21.09 -16.87
CA THR A 473 -13.07 21.68 -16.09
C THR A 473 -14.38 21.03 -16.52
N PRO A 474 -15.48 21.17 -15.75
CA PRO A 474 -16.80 20.71 -16.16
C PRO A 474 -17.27 21.25 -17.53
N TRP A 475 -16.69 22.36 -17.99
CA TRP A 475 -17.11 23.08 -19.20
C TRP A 475 -16.17 22.90 -20.39
N GLY A 476 -15.04 22.22 -20.22
CA GLY A 476 -14.08 21.97 -21.29
C GLY A 476 -12.64 21.81 -20.80
N VAL A 477 -11.73 21.69 -21.77
CA VAL A 477 -10.30 21.42 -21.57
C VAL A 477 -9.44 22.58 -22.08
N LYS A 478 -8.33 22.84 -21.38
CA LYS A 478 -7.30 23.81 -21.75
C LYS A 478 -5.92 23.16 -21.60
N THR A 479 -5.00 23.43 -22.53
CA THR A 479 -3.62 22.97 -22.44
C THR A 479 -2.66 24.12 -22.19
N VAL A 480 -1.60 23.86 -21.42
CA VAL A 480 -0.54 24.83 -21.09
C VAL A 480 0.84 24.16 -21.12
N LYS A 481 1.88 24.92 -21.44
CA LYS A 481 3.29 24.51 -21.38
C LYS A 481 3.95 24.99 -20.09
N THR A 482 4.82 24.18 -19.51
CA THR A 482 5.63 24.57 -18.36
C THR A 482 6.83 25.43 -18.75
N ASP A 483 7.24 26.35 -17.87
CA ASP A 483 8.46 27.16 -18.01
C ASP A 483 9.74 26.39 -17.63
N GLU A 484 10.89 27.06 -17.58
CA GLU A 484 12.20 26.45 -17.26
C GLU A 484 12.26 25.82 -15.85
N ASP A 485 11.43 26.32 -14.92
CA ASP A 485 11.33 25.83 -13.54
C ASP A 485 10.17 24.81 -13.36
N GLY A 486 9.53 24.40 -14.45
CA GLY A 486 8.40 23.46 -14.45
C GLY A 486 7.08 24.08 -14.00
N ARG A 487 6.95 25.41 -13.93
CA ARG A 487 5.72 26.09 -13.50
C ARG A 487 4.79 26.39 -14.67
N PHE A 488 3.48 26.47 -14.41
CA PHE A 488 2.47 26.80 -15.42
C PHE A 488 1.37 27.71 -14.85
N SER A 489 0.72 28.48 -15.73
CA SER A 489 -0.48 29.26 -15.39
C SER A 489 -1.44 29.40 -16.57
N ALA A 490 -2.74 29.50 -16.30
CA ALA A 490 -3.78 29.61 -17.32
C ALA A 490 -5.01 30.37 -16.81
N ASN A 491 -5.76 30.98 -17.73
CA ASN A 491 -7.09 31.54 -17.47
C ASN A 491 -8.15 30.76 -18.28
N VAL A 492 -9.25 30.38 -17.64
CA VAL A 492 -10.34 29.58 -18.24
C VAL A 492 -11.67 30.28 -17.99
N SER A 493 -12.43 30.59 -19.05
CA SER A 493 -13.74 31.22 -18.91
C SER A 493 -14.80 30.23 -18.39
N VAL A 494 -15.66 30.70 -17.50
CA VAL A 494 -16.75 29.92 -16.90
C VAL A 494 -18.09 30.61 -17.18
N PRO A 495 -19.13 29.88 -17.63
CA PRO A 495 -20.46 30.46 -17.79
C PRO A 495 -20.99 30.98 -16.44
N SER A 496 -21.37 32.26 -16.37
CA SER A 496 -21.81 32.93 -15.14
C SER A 496 -23.03 32.27 -14.47
N GLU A 497 -23.86 31.57 -15.25
CA GLU A 497 -25.05 30.83 -14.78
C GLU A 497 -24.71 29.50 -14.09
N ARG A 498 -23.44 29.04 -14.16
CA ARG A 498 -23.04 27.69 -13.77
C ARG A 498 -22.20 27.60 -12.50
N LEU A 499 -21.89 28.71 -11.83
CA LEU A 499 -21.27 28.73 -10.50
C LEU A 499 -22.35 29.02 -9.45
N PRO A 500 -22.50 28.19 -8.41
CA PRO A 500 -23.52 28.41 -7.37
C PRO A 500 -23.26 29.73 -6.63
N ASN A 501 -24.33 30.47 -6.32
CA ASN A 501 -24.25 31.65 -5.47
C ASN A 501 -23.73 31.22 -4.07
N THR A 502 -22.76 31.95 -3.54
CA THR A 502 -21.74 31.49 -2.57
C THR A 502 -22.20 31.40 -1.11
N VAL A 503 -23.29 30.70 -0.83
CA VAL A 503 -23.66 30.36 0.56
C VAL A 503 -22.97 29.06 1.02
N TRP A 504 -22.62 28.20 0.08
CA TRP A 504 -22.13 26.83 0.34
C TRP A 504 -20.72 26.63 -0.17
N ASP A 505 -19.92 25.86 0.56
CA ASP A 505 -18.46 25.76 0.39
C ASP A 505 -17.97 24.92 -0.79
N ARG A 506 -18.87 24.26 -1.53
CA ARG A 506 -18.50 23.24 -2.50
C ARG A 506 -18.48 23.81 -3.91
N LYS A 507 -17.28 24.15 -4.38
CA LYS A 507 -17.04 24.63 -5.74
C LYS A 507 -16.64 23.50 -6.69
N PRO A 508 -16.75 23.72 -8.02
CA PRO A 508 -16.35 22.72 -9.01
C PRO A 508 -14.89 22.32 -8.84
N GLU A 509 -14.59 21.09 -9.23
CA GLU A 509 -13.24 20.55 -9.25
C GLU A 509 -12.57 20.82 -10.61
N VAL A 510 -11.27 21.05 -10.58
CA VAL A 510 -10.38 21.16 -11.74
C VAL A 510 -9.40 20.01 -11.70
N LEU A 511 -9.28 19.29 -12.81
CA LEU A 511 -8.38 18.15 -12.95
C LEU A 511 -7.18 18.52 -13.82
N PHE A 512 -5.97 18.27 -13.33
CA PHE A 512 -4.71 18.41 -14.04
C PHE A 512 -4.20 17.02 -14.44
N ILE A 513 -3.81 16.84 -15.70
CA ILE A 513 -3.20 15.58 -16.17
C ILE A 513 -1.96 15.88 -17.00
N HIS A 514 -0.90 15.11 -16.77
CA HIS A 514 0.31 15.07 -17.59
C HIS A 514 0.35 13.78 -18.43
N ARG A 515 1.08 13.78 -19.55
CA ARG A 515 1.20 12.62 -20.46
C ARG A 515 1.61 11.32 -19.78
N SER A 516 2.36 11.37 -18.68
CA SER A 516 2.71 10.17 -17.89
C SER A 516 1.53 9.50 -17.19
N GLY A 517 0.33 10.08 -17.25
CA GLY A 517 -0.83 9.69 -16.45
C GLY A 517 -0.84 10.32 -15.05
N ALA A 518 0.25 11.02 -14.66
CA ALA A 518 0.29 11.77 -13.43
C ALA A 518 -0.86 12.79 -13.39
N TYR A 519 -1.60 12.81 -12.30
CA TYR A 519 -2.75 13.70 -12.16
C TYR A 519 -2.85 14.30 -10.76
N GLU A 520 -3.50 15.45 -10.69
CA GLU A 520 -3.85 16.16 -9.47
C GLU A 520 -5.23 16.79 -9.69
N ASP A 521 -6.06 16.85 -8.66
CA ASP A 521 -7.31 17.59 -8.69
C ASP A 521 -7.38 18.61 -7.56
N THR A 522 -8.02 19.75 -7.84
CA THR A 522 -8.17 20.83 -6.88
C THR A 522 -9.57 21.41 -6.94
N THR A 523 -10.08 21.87 -5.81
CA THR A 523 -11.33 22.62 -5.76
C THR A 523 -11.07 24.06 -6.17
N VAL A 524 -11.97 24.68 -6.94
CA VAL A 524 -11.87 26.10 -7.25
C VAL A 524 -12.01 26.93 -5.98
N ASP A 525 -10.98 27.70 -5.64
CA ASP A 525 -10.98 28.61 -4.50
C ASP A 525 -11.61 29.98 -4.84
N THR A 526 -12.03 30.76 -3.84
CA THR A 526 -12.60 32.11 -4.03
C THR A 526 -11.93 33.05 -3.05
N PRO A 527 -11.72 34.33 -3.43
CA PRO A 527 -11.41 35.37 -2.46
C PRO A 527 -12.39 35.33 -1.29
N ARG A 528 -11.86 35.47 -0.09
CA ARG A 528 -12.59 35.53 1.18
C ARG A 528 -12.08 36.75 1.95
N ALA A 529 -12.92 37.39 2.75
CA ALA A 529 -12.47 38.44 3.66
C ALA A 529 -11.76 37.81 4.87
N ARG A 530 -10.86 38.55 5.54
CA ARG A 530 -10.24 38.12 6.80
C ARG A 530 -11.01 38.66 7.98
N VAL A 531 -11.41 37.78 8.89
CA VAL A 531 -11.93 38.10 10.21
C VAL A 531 -10.79 37.91 11.20
N PHE A 532 -10.16 39.01 11.58
CA PHE A 532 -9.16 39.01 12.64
C PHE A 532 -9.84 38.96 13.99
N VAL A 533 -9.45 38.00 14.80
CA VAL A 533 -9.82 37.91 16.20
C VAL A 533 -8.56 38.04 17.06
N ASN A 534 -8.67 38.83 18.12
CA ASN A 534 -7.60 39.03 19.10
C ASN A 534 -8.18 38.80 20.48
N MET A 535 -7.63 37.83 21.20
CA MET A 535 -8.07 37.43 22.52
C MET A 535 -7.08 37.94 23.56
N THR A 536 -7.59 38.64 24.56
CA THR A 536 -6.82 39.17 25.67
C THR A 536 -7.53 38.86 26.98
N SER A 537 -6.87 39.07 28.11
CA SER A 537 -7.50 38.96 29.43
C SER A 537 -8.74 39.85 29.59
N ASP A 538 -8.82 40.95 28.84
CA ASP A 538 -9.89 41.96 28.95
C ASP A 538 -11.08 41.69 28.00
N GLY A 539 -10.94 40.72 27.09
CA GLY A 539 -11.98 40.30 26.16
C GLY A 539 -11.48 39.97 24.76
N VAL A 540 -12.42 39.88 23.82
CA VAL A 540 -12.17 39.50 22.42
C VAL A 540 -12.45 40.68 21.49
N ARG A 541 -11.48 41.04 20.64
CA ARG A 541 -11.62 42.07 19.59
C ARG A 541 -11.71 41.41 18.23
N ILE A 542 -12.58 41.91 17.37
CA ILE A 542 -12.87 41.38 16.04
C ILE A 542 -12.74 42.50 15.01
N ASN A 543 -12.09 42.25 13.87
CA ASN A 543 -11.94 43.18 12.75
C ASN A 543 -12.10 42.45 11.41
N ILE A 544 -12.71 43.07 10.42
CA ILE A 544 -12.89 42.53 9.06
C ILE A 544 -12.02 43.29 8.05
N GLU A 545 -11.11 42.59 7.38
CA GLU A 545 -10.16 43.11 6.39
C GLU A 545 -10.32 42.44 5.01
N PRO A 546 -9.96 43.12 3.90
CA PRO A 546 -10.23 42.63 2.53
C PRO A 546 -9.14 41.75 1.89
N ALA A 547 -8.01 41.50 2.58
CA ALA A 547 -6.87 40.75 2.03
C ALA A 547 -6.93 39.26 2.38
N ASP A 548 -6.19 38.40 1.65
CA ASP A 548 -5.96 36.98 2.00
C ASP A 548 -4.71 36.76 2.87
N ASP A 549 -4.39 35.50 3.19
CA ASP A 549 -3.21 35.06 3.96
C ASP A 549 -1.88 35.34 3.23
N ARG A 550 -1.91 35.47 1.90
CA ARG A 550 -0.78 35.82 1.03
C ARG A 550 -0.59 37.33 0.84
N GLY A 551 -1.41 38.15 1.49
CA GLY A 551 -1.32 39.61 1.45
C GLY A 551 -1.88 40.23 0.17
N ILE A 552 -2.67 39.49 -0.60
CA ILE A 552 -3.33 40.02 -1.81
C ILE A 552 -4.65 40.67 -1.38
N ASP A 553 -4.79 41.98 -1.63
CA ASP A 553 -6.02 42.72 -1.37
C ASP A 553 -7.01 42.55 -2.52
N TRP A 554 -8.07 41.78 -2.26
CA TRP A 554 -9.16 41.53 -3.22
C TRP A 554 -10.26 42.59 -3.17
N GLY A 555 -10.20 43.52 -2.21
CA GLY A 555 -11.25 44.51 -1.98
C GLY A 555 -12.57 43.94 -1.45
N LEU A 556 -12.64 42.64 -1.12
CA LEU A 556 -13.86 41.98 -0.67
C LEU A 556 -14.10 42.21 0.83
N LYS A 557 -15.21 42.85 1.19
CA LYS A 557 -15.69 42.97 2.59
C LYS A 557 -17.14 42.54 2.68
N THR A 558 -17.41 41.50 3.48
CA THR A 558 -18.76 40.96 3.68
C THR A 558 -19.11 40.97 5.17
N PRO A 559 -20.36 41.27 5.56
CA PRO A 559 -20.83 41.01 6.91
C PRO A 559 -20.62 39.55 7.30
N THR A 560 -20.30 39.31 8.56
CA THR A 560 -19.97 37.99 9.08
C THR A 560 -20.58 37.79 10.46
N VAL A 561 -21.22 36.64 10.68
CA VAL A 561 -21.52 36.14 12.00
C VAL A 561 -20.25 35.52 12.56
N VAL A 562 -19.84 35.92 13.76
CA VAL A 562 -18.74 35.32 14.50
C VAL A 562 -19.28 34.67 15.76
N GLU A 563 -18.95 33.40 15.92
CA GLU A 563 -19.31 32.59 17.06
C GLU A 563 -18.05 32.11 17.77
N PHE A 564 -18.03 32.13 19.11
CA PHE A 564 -16.94 31.54 19.87
C PHE A 564 -17.31 31.11 21.28
N GLY A 565 -16.57 30.12 21.79
CA GLY A 565 -16.69 29.57 23.13
C GLY A 565 -15.52 28.64 23.45
N GLN A 566 -15.36 28.29 24.74
CA GLN A 566 -14.35 27.31 25.15
C GLN A 566 -14.64 25.96 24.49
N TYR A 567 -13.62 25.21 24.10
CA TYR A 567 -13.77 24.03 23.26
C TYR A 567 -12.82 22.89 23.66
N PHE A 568 -13.30 21.65 23.61
CA PHE A 568 -12.49 20.45 23.81
C PHE A 568 -13.13 19.24 23.11
N ASP A 569 -12.31 18.41 22.44
CA ASP A 569 -12.71 17.19 21.73
C ASP A 569 -14.05 17.31 20.96
N TRP A 570 -14.10 18.24 20.01
CA TRP A 570 -15.26 18.50 19.13
C TRP A 570 -16.47 19.19 19.76
N ASN A 571 -16.41 19.56 21.03
CA ASN A 571 -17.55 20.15 21.74
C ASN A 571 -17.22 21.52 22.37
N TYR A 572 -18.18 22.44 22.31
CA TYR A 572 -18.17 23.66 23.11
C TYR A 572 -18.46 23.34 24.57
N ILE A 573 -17.72 23.96 25.48
CA ILE A 573 -17.87 23.80 26.91
C ILE A 573 -18.72 24.96 27.46
N GLY A 574 -19.99 24.68 27.77
CA GLY A 574 -20.88 25.66 28.39
C GLY A 574 -21.38 26.78 27.46
N ASN A 575 -21.07 28.05 27.80
CA ASN A 575 -21.64 29.21 27.11
C ASN A 575 -20.92 29.51 25.79
N VAL A 576 -21.68 29.86 24.76
CA VAL A 576 -21.19 30.21 23.42
C VAL A 576 -21.72 31.60 23.03
N THR A 577 -20.82 32.48 22.61
CA THR A 577 -21.13 33.83 22.12
C THR A 577 -21.35 33.80 20.62
N SER A 578 -22.37 34.48 20.10
CA SER A 578 -22.62 34.66 18.66
C SER A 578 -22.93 36.13 18.36
N LEU A 579 -22.33 36.69 17.33
CA LEU A 579 -22.36 38.11 17.02
C LEU A 579 -22.41 38.38 15.51
N TYR A 580 -23.27 39.30 15.07
CA TYR A 580 -23.24 39.85 13.71
C TYR A 580 -22.24 41.01 13.61
N VAL A 581 -21.27 40.93 12.70
CA VAL A 581 -20.18 41.90 12.53
C VAL A 581 -20.14 42.43 11.10
N THR A 582 -20.09 43.74 10.94
CA THR A 582 -19.93 44.41 9.62
C THR A 582 -18.56 45.07 9.45
N SER A 583 -17.85 45.32 10.55
CA SER A 583 -16.50 45.91 10.57
C SER A 583 -15.77 45.53 11.87
N ASN A 584 -15.62 46.45 12.83
CA ASN A 584 -14.97 46.21 14.12
C ASN A 584 -15.99 45.91 15.22
N ALA A 585 -15.70 44.92 16.06
CA ALA A 585 -16.48 44.61 17.24
C ALA A 585 -15.58 44.26 18.43
N THR A 586 -16.04 44.56 19.65
CA THR A 586 -15.35 44.21 20.89
C THR A 586 -16.34 43.54 21.83
N VAL A 587 -16.00 42.34 22.30
CA VAL A 587 -16.74 41.60 23.32
C VAL A 587 -15.93 41.66 24.63
N PRO A 588 -16.35 42.48 25.63
CA PRO A 588 -15.62 42.60 26.89
C PRO A 588 -15.84 41.37 27.79
N GLY A 589 -14.81 40.97 28.55
CA GLY A 589 -14.93 39.91 29.55
C GLY A 589 -13.60 39.26 29.95
N ASN A 590 -13.56 38.62 31.12
CA ASN A 590 -12.39 37.87 31.56
C ASN A 590 -12.31 36.51 30.84
N VAL A 591 -11.37 36.40 29.90
CA VAL A 591 -11.09 35.14 29.18
C VAL A 591 -10.19 34.25 30.04
N SER A 592 -10.62 33.01 30.33
CA SER A 592 -9.80 32.03 31.03
C SER A 592 -8.86 31.29 30.07
N PRO A 593 -7.70 30.80 30.54
CA PRO A 593 -6.77 30.00 29.74
C PRO A 593 -7.45 28.75 29.17
N GLY A 594 -7.13 28.40 27.93
CA GLY A 594 -7.66 27.21 27.28
C GLY A 594 -7.83 27.36 25.77
N VAL A 595 -8.44 26.35 25.17
CA VAL A 595 -8.76 26.31 23.73
C VAL A 595 -10.15 26.88 23.52
N TYR A 596 -10.29 27.78 22.55
CA TYR A 596 -11.54 28.37 22.13
C TYR A 596 -11.79 28.05 20.66
N LEU A 597 -13.00 27.61 20.33
CA LEU A 597 -13.39 27.42 18.94
C LEU A 597 -14.13 28.65 18.46
N PHE A 598 -13.61 29.29 17.43
CA PHE A 598 -14.29 30.32 16.69
C PHE A 598 -14.90 29.69 15.44
N LYS A 599 -16.15 30.04 15.11
CA LYS A 599 -16.81 29.69 13.85
C LYS A 599 -17.31 30.97 13.20
N ILE A 600 -17.28 31.04 11.87
CA ILE A 600 -17.83 32.18 11.15
C ILE A 600 -18.78 31.78 10.03
N LEU A 601 -19.70 32.69 9.71
CA LEU A 601 -20.67 32.55 8.62
C LEU A 601 -20.84 33.90 7.89
N PRO A 602 -20.69 33.98 6.57
CA PRO A 602 -20.34 32.90 5.65
C PRO A 602 -18.83 32.56 5.73
N ASN A 603 -18.38 31.65 4.86
CA ASN A 603 -17.01 31.13 4.78
C ASN A 603 -15.97 32.23 4.45
N ASN A 604 -15.46 32.90 5.48
CA ASN A 604 -14.39 33.90 5.39
C ASN A 604 -13.06 33.31 5.92
N TRP A 605 -11.93 33.98 5.77
CA TRP A 605 -10.70 33.57 6.47
C TRP A 605 -10.79 33.99 7.92
N LEU A 606 -10.62 33.07 8.86
CA LEU A 606 -10.59 33.37 10.27
C LEU A 606 -9.12 33.44 10.70
N CYS A 607 -8.70 34.62 11.14
CA CYS A 607 -7.30 34.91 11.44
C CYS A 607 -7.15 35.29 12.90
N TYR A 608 -6.10 34.80 13.52
CA TYR A 608 -5.68 35.25 14.84
C TYR A 608 -4.38 36.04 14.74
N ARG A 609 -4.18 37.00 15.65
CA ARG A 609 -2.91 37.70 15.81
C ARG A 609 -2.45 37.52 17.25
N ASP A 610 -1.35 36.81 17.44
CA ASP A 610 -0.69 36.67 18.73
C ASP A 610 -0.17 38.04 19.20
N PRO A 611 -0.15 38.34 20.52
CA PRO A 611 0.52 39.51 21.08
C PRO A 611 1.94 39.78 20.55
N ASP A 612 2.70 38.76 20.12
CA ASP A 612 4.04 38.92 19.54
C ASP A 612 4.05 39.21 18.02
N GLY A 613 2.89 39.45 17.42
CA GLY A 613 2.77 39.81 15.99
C GLY A 613 2.83 38.64 15.02
N GLY A 614 2.97 37.40 15.49
CA GLY A 614 2.73 36.20 14.69
C GLY A 614 1.24 36.04 14.42
N GLY A 615 0.84 35.84 13.17
CA GLY A 615 -0.57 35.66 12.79
C GLY A 615 -0.71 34.53 11.78
N GLY A 616 -1.57 33.56 12.11
CA GLY A 616 -2.02 32.52 11.20
C GLY A 616 -3.47 32.78 10.80
N CYS A 617 -3.80 32.48 9.55
CA CYS A 617 -5.17 32.42 9.05
C CYS A 617 -5.45 30.98 8.65
N SER A 618 -6.58 30.42 9.05
CA SER A 618 -7.01 29.10 8.59
C SER A 618 -8.09 29.22 7.51
N ALA A 619 -7.97 28.40 6.45
CA ALA A 619 -9.06 28.10 5.53
C ALA A 619 -9.50 26.68 5.71
N GLY A 620 -10.80 26.52 5.74
CA GLY A 620 -11.47 25.25 5.64
C GLY A 620 -12.95 25.51 5.43
N SER A 621 -13.60 24.62 4.69
CA SER A 621 -15.02 24.72 4.45
C SER A 621 -15.79 24.54 5.75
N HIS A 622 -16.58 25.55 6.16
CA HIS A 622 -16.87 25.89 7.56
C HIS A 622 -15.64 26.43 8.28
N THR A 623 -15.38 27.73 8.19
CA THR A 623 -14.18 28.32 8.82
C THR A 623 -14.33 28.26 10.33
N THR A 624 -13.74 27.24 10.91
CA THR A 624 -13.64 27.06 12.34
C THR A 624 -12.18 27.15 12.73
N GLU A 625 -11.83 28.06 13.62
CA GLU A 625 -10.45 28.19 14.10
C GLU A 625 -10.37 27.93 15.59
N ARG A 626 -9.38 27.12 15.96
CA ARG A 626 -9.04 26.87 17.37
C ARG A 626 -8.03 27.93 17.79
N ILE A 627 -8.41 28.76 18.74
CA ILE A 627 -7.56 29.79 19.29
C ILE A 627 -7.17 29.40 20.70
N TYR A 628 -5.87 29.40 20.91
CA TYR A 628 -5.25 29.00 22.15
C TYR A 628 -4.95 30.25 22.94
N TYR A 629 -5.68 30.43 24.04
CA TYR A 629 -5.37 31.51 24.96
C TYR A 629 -4.47 30.98 26.08
N VAL A 630 -3.23 31.44 26.06
CA VAL A 630 -2.19 31.06 27.02
C VAL A 630 -2.11 32.07 28.18
N THR A 631 -1.76 31.59 29.37
CA THR A 631 -1.46 32.45 30.52
C THR A 631 -0.08 33.09 30.37
N SER A 632 0.10 34.23 31.04
CA SER A 632 1.45 34.74 31.34
C SER A 632 2.30 33.66 32.02
N GLY A 633 3.50 33.39 31.49
CA GLY A 633 4.48 32.46 32.08
C GLY A 633 4.72 31.16 31.31
N LEU A 634 4.02 30.91 30.19
CA LEU A 634 4.41 29.89 29.22
C LEU A 634 5.56 30.42 28.35
N GLU A 635 6.72 29.75 28.35
CA GLU A 635 7.87 30.09 27.50
C GLU A 635 8.31 28.82 26.73
N LEU A 636 8.10 28.84 25.40
CA LEU A 636 8.55 27.82 24.46
C LEU A 636 9.57 28.45 23.49
N PRO A 637 10.82 27.95 23.41
CA PRO A 637 11.83 28.48 22.51
C PRO A 637 11.43 28.40 21.03
N ARG A 638 11.71 29.43 20.22
CA ARG A 638 11.45 29.41 18.77
C ARG A 638 12.61 28.84 17.97
N ASP A 639 13.82 28.97 18.47
CA ASP A 639 15.03 28.48 17.82
C ASP A 639 16.04 27.92 18.81
N VAL A 640 16.80 26.92 18.37
CA VAL A 640 17.83 26.23 19.15
C VAL A 640 18.97 25.75 18.25
N GLU A 641 20.18 25.72 18.80
CA GLU A 641 21.34 25.14 18.15
C GLU A 641 21.36 23.62 18.33
N TYR A 642 21.63 22.90 17.24
CA TYR A 642 21.78 21.45 17.23
C TYR A 642 23.24 21.06 16.99
N THR A 643 23.77 20.28 17.92
CA THR A 643 25.16 19.81 17.94
C THR A 643 25.28 18.31 17.69
N GLY A 644 24.23 17.66 17.16
CA GLY A 644 24.17 16.20 16.98
C GLY A 644 23.54 15.46 18.16
N GLY A 645 22.78 14.39 17.87
CA GLY A 645 22.20 13.50 18.87
C GLY A 645 20.79 13.89 19.36
N GLU A 646 20.53 13.74 20.65
CA GLU A 646 19.26 14.13 21.26
C GLU A 646 19.32 15.59 21.74
N LEU A 647 18.38 16.40 21.26
CA LEU A 647 18.29 17.83 21.54
C LEU A 647 17.48 18.05 22.82
N GLU A 648 18.10 18.64 23.84
CA GLU A 648 17.42 19.06 25.07
C GLU A 648 16.98 20.53 24.97
N VAL A 649 15.68 20.77 24.99
CA VAL A 649 15.10 22.11 24.86
C VAL A 649 14.46 22.55 26.18
N PRO A 650 14.97 23.60 26.84
CA PRO A 650 14.39 24.11 28.07
C PRO A 650 13.03 24.77 27.77
N ILE A 651 12.04 24.48 28.60
CA ILE A 651 10.69 25.08 28.50
C ILE A 651 10.23 25.56 29.87
N LYS A 652 9.22 26.42 29.89
CA LYS A 652 8.59 26.89 31.13
C LYS A 652 7.08 26.91 31.03
N LEU A 653 6.43 26.27 32.00
CA LEU A 653 4.99 26.33 32.19
C LEU A 653 4.61 27.45 33.19
N PRO A 654 3.34 27.89 33.19
CA PRO A 654 2.85 28.91 34.13
C PRO A 654 2.93 28.54 35.62
N GLY A 655 3.15 27.26 35.93
CA GLY A 655 3.22 26.70 37.27
C GLY A 655 3.61 25.23 37.25
N LYS A 656 3.45 24.56 38.39
CA LYS A 656 3.77 23.13 38.54
C LYS A 656 2.76 22.30 37.74
N GLY A 657 3.26 21.38 36.92
CA GLY A 657 2.39 20.57 36.08
C GLY A 657 3.08 19.46 35.31
N VAL A 658 2.30 18.87 34.42
CA VAL A 658 2.69 17.85 33.45
C VAL A 658 2.49 18.42 32.04
N PHE A 659 3.39 18.09 31.12
CA PHE A 659 3.24 18.40 29.71
C PHE A 659 3.51 17.18 28.85
N TYR A 660 3.06 17.26 27.61
CA TYR A 660 3.39 16.30 26.57
C TYR A 660 3.83 17.01 25.31
N TYR A 661 4.56 16.27 24.49
CA TYR A 661 4.90 16.71 23.16
C TYR A 661 4.98 15.53 22.21
N SER A 662 4.61 15.75 20.96
CA SER A 662 4.81 14.79 19.89
C SER A 662 5.35 15.44 18.62
N TYR A 663 6.23 14.72 17.95
CA TYR A 663 6.93 15.21 16.75
C TYR A 663 7.25 14.03 15.83
N TYR A 664 7.40 14.33 14.54
CA TYR A 664 7.84 13.35 13.54
C TYR A 664 9.32 13.53 13.25
N SER A 665 10.06 12.42 13.31
CA SER A 665 11.50 12.38 13.01
C SER A 665 11.89 10.99 12.53
N ASN A 666 12.74 10.91 11.50
CA ASN A 666 13.21 9.69 10.84
C ASN A 666 12.08 8.79 10.31
N GLY A 667 10.98 9.40 9.87
CA GLY A 667 9.77 8.70 9.42
C GLY A 667 9.01 7.99 10.55
N LYS A 668 9.27 8.35 11.83
CA LYS A 668 8.60 7.81 13.00
C LYS A 668 7.99 8.94 13.84
N GLU A 669 6.82 8.70 14.41
CA GLU A 669 6.23 9.59 15.40
C GLU A 669 6.79 9.29 16.80
N HIS A 670 7.16 10.34 17.51
CA HIS A 670 7.60 10.32 18.89
C HIS A 670 6.54 10.99 19.75
N LYS A 671 6.19 10.40 20.90
CA LYS A 671 5.24 10.95 21.88
C LYS A 671 5.87 10.83 23.25
N GLU A 672 6.03 11.95 23.93
CA GLU A 672 6.80 12.04 25.18
C GLU A 672 6.03 12.82 26.24
N ILE A 673 6.29 12.50 27.50
CA ILE A 673 5.72 13.16 28.68
C ILE A 673 6.84 13.80 29.50
N GLY A 674 6.62 15.03 29.96
CA GLY A 674 7.52 15.72 30.86
C GLY A 674 6.80 16.35 32.05
N PHE A 675 7.59 16.74 33.05
CA PHE A 675 7.10 17.33 34.29
C PHE A 675 7.88 18.61 34.57
N THR A 676 7.23 19.56 35.25
CA THR A 676 7.89 20.78 35.69
C THR A 676 8.13 20.80 37.20
N ASP A 677 9.12 21.61 37.60
CA ASP A 677 9.33 21.94 39.01
C ASP A 677 8.23 22.89 39.54
N GLU A 678 8.34 23.27 40.82
CA GLU A 678 7.38 24.20 41.48
C GLU A 678 7.32 25.59 40.82
N ASN A 679 8.35 25.97 40.05
CA ASN A 679 8.42 27.24 39.32
C ASN A 679 8.01 27.11 37.85
N GLY A 680 7.63 25.91 37.41
CA GLY A 680 7.23 25.63 36.03
C GLY A 680 8.38 25.30 35.08
N ASN A 681 9.64 25.11 35.52
CA ASN A 681 10.74 24.79 34.60
C ASN A 681 10.73 23.30 34.21
N GLY A 682 10.93 23.00 32.91
CA GLY A 682 11.00 21.64 32.36
C GLY A 682 11.96 21.52 31.16
N ILE A 683 12.16 20.29 30.67
CA ILE A 683 13.02 19.99 29.51
C ILE A 683 12.27 19.05 28.56
N ALA A 684 12.19 19.42 27.28
CA ALA A 684 11.75 18.55 26.18
C ALA A 684 12.96 17.92 25.49
N ARG A 685 12.94 16.60 25.23
CA ARG A 685 14.01 15.85 24.57
C ARG A 685 13.57 15.42 23.18
N ILE A 686 14.20 15.99 22.16
CA ILE A 686 13.78 15.84 20.77
C ILE A 686 14.89 15.16 19.99
N LYS A 687 14.56 14.07 19.30
CA LYS A 687 15.47 13.41 18.37
C LYS A 687 15.34 14.07 17.01
N VAL A 688 16.38 14.77 16.57
CA VAL A 688 16.42 15.43 15.26
C VAL A 688 17.12 14.48 14.28
N GLU A 689 16.62 14.40 13.04
CA GLU A 689 17.39 13.68 12.00
C GLU A 689 18.66 14.46 11.68
N ASP A 690 19.65 13.77 11.12
CA ASP A 690 20.89 14.39 10.71
C ASP A 690 20.64 15.51 9.68
N LEU A 691 21.27 16.66 9.92
CA LEU A 691 21.15 17.88 9.14
C LEU A 691 22.51 18.36 8.61
N PRO A 692 22.54 18.95 7.40
CA PRO A 692 23.77 19.55 6.89
C PRO A 692 24.21 20.74 7.75
N LEU A 693 25.52 21.01 7.77
CA LEU A 693 26.09 22.17 8.45
C LEU A 693 25.45 23.49 7.99
N GLY A 694 25.04 24.34 8.95
CA GLY A 694 24.47 25.67 8.71
C GLY A 694 23.02 25.67 8.24
N VAL A 695 22.38 24.49 8.16
CA VAL A 695 20.99 24.38 7.71
C VAL A 695 20.02 24.60 8.86
N TRP A 696 18.92 25.24 8.51
CA TRP A 696 17.75 25.41 9.36
C TRP A 696 16.71 24.35 9.04
N ARG A 697 16.27 23.63 10.07
CA ARG A 697 15.14 22.72 9.99
C ARG A 697 13.99 23.25 10.83
N TRP A 698 12.82 23.33 10.22
CA TRP A 698 11.60 23.59 10.94
C TRP A 698 10.99 22.27 11.43
N LEU A 699 10.77 22.16 12.75
CA LEU A 699 10.04 21.07 13.38
C LEU A 699 8.69 21.60 13.90
N ILE A 700 7.62 20.92 13.50
CA ILE A 700 6.27 21.16 14.03
C ILE A 700 6.05 20.16 15.16
N ILE A 701 5.93 20.67 16.38
CA ILE A 701 5.77 19.85 17.58
C ILE A 701 4.38 20.09 18.14
N LYS A 702 3.56 19.04 18.28
CA LYS A 702 2.30 19.15 19.01
C LYS A 702 2.62 19.15 20.50
N PHE A 703 2.16 20.15 21.24
CA PHE A 703 2.44 20.34 22.65
C PHE A 703 1.16 20.59 23.46
N GLY A 704 1.14 20.15 24.72
CA GLY A 704 0.07 20.52 25.65
C GLY A 704 0.46 20.24 27.10
N PHE A 705 -0.31 20.78 28.05
CA PHE A 705 -0.03 20.70 29.47
C PHE A 705 -1.27 20.78 30.36
N VAL A 706 -1.11 20.31 31.60
CA VAL A 706 -1.99 20.55 32.74
C VAL A 706 -1.14 21.04 33.91
N SER A 707 -1.47 22.19 34.48
CA SER A 707 -0.77 22.79 35.62
C SER A 707 -1.74 23.36 36.65
N ASP A 708 -1.25 23.66 37.85
CA ASP A 708 -2.04 24.32 38.91
C ASP A 708 -2.59 25.71 38.52
N LYS A 709 -2.18 26.28 37.38
CA LYS A 709 -2.61 27.58 36.85
C LYS A 709 -3.46 27.49 35.58
N GLY A 710 -3.69 26.30 35.02
CA GLY A 710 -4.47 26.12 33.80
C GLY A 710 -4.14 24.85 33.03
N ALA A 711 -4.89 24.58 31.98
CA ALA A 711 -4.61 23.49 31.04
C ALA A 711 -4.74 23.98 29.59
N LEU A 712 -3.94 23.38 28.72
CA LEU A 712 -3.93 23.64 27.28
C LEU A 712 -3.57 22.36 26.54
N PHE A 713 -4.28 22.02 25.48
CA PHE A 713 -4.05 20.79 24.74
C PHE A 713 -3.87 21.08 23.25
N ASP A 714 -2.92 20.40 22.62
CA ASP A 714 -2.71 20.34 21.17
C ASP A 714 -2.38 21.69 20.51
N ILE A 715 -1.50 22.51 21.11
CA ILE A 715 -0.89 23.65 20.40
C ILE A 715 0.23 23.19 19.48
N ASP A 716 0.44 23.93 18.39
CA ASP A 716 1.64 23.81 17.57
C ASP A 716 2.77 24.65 18.17
N TRP A 717 3.88 23.98 18.45
CA TRP A 717 5.14 24.58 18.83
C TRP A 717 6.10 24.48 17.63
N ASP A 718 6.27 25.62 16.96
CA ASP A 718 7.23 25.78 15.86
C ASP A 718 8.64 25.96 16.41
N LEU A 719 9.48 24.95 16.19
CA LEU A 719 10.88 24.96 16.62
C LEU A 719 11.81 24.96 15.39
N TRP A 720 12.59 26.01 15.26
CA TRP A 720 13.65 26.14 14.27
C TRP A 720 14.98 25.60 14.82
N VAL A 721 15.44 24.51 14.25
CA VAL A 721 16.69 23.85 14.65
C VAL A 721 17.79 24.25 13.67
N HIS A 722 18.83 24.92 14.18
CA HIS A 722 19.98 25.31 13.38
C HIS A 722 21.14 24.35 13.63
N SER A 723 21.55 23.62 12.58
CA SER A 723 22.68 22.71 12.69
C SER A 723 24.00 23.49 12.67
N THR A 724 24.77 23.41 13.76
CA THR A 724 26.09 24.06 13.86
C THR A 724 27.25 23.10 13.63
N VAL A 725 26.95 21.81 13.43
CA VAL A 725 27.91 20.75 13.12
C VAL A 725 27.46 19.99 11.87
N ASP A 726 28.40 19.41 11.15
CA ASP A 726 28.06 18.46 10.10
C ASP A 726 27.66 17.12 10.74
N THR A 727 26.52 16.58 10.32
CA THR A 727 25.98 15.29 10.80
C THR A 727 25.64 14.34 9.66
N LEU A 728 25.77 14.78 8.40
CA LEU A 728 25.43 13.97 7.24
C LEU A 728 26.66 13.31 6.65
N PRO A 729 26.54 12.08 6.11
CA PRO A 729 27.62 11.46 5.40
C PRO A 729 27.72 11.99 3.95
N PRO A 730 28.90 11.91 3.31
CA PRO A 730 29.12 12.44 1.97
C PRO A 730 28.26 11.73 0.91
N ALA A 731 27.67 12.45 -0.03
CA ALA A 731 26.85 11.87 -1.10
C ALA A 731 27.74 11.26 -2.20
N VAL A 732 27.59 9.96 -2.49
CA VAL A 732 28.41 9.23 -3.49
C VAL A 732 27.55 8.71 -4.65
N THR A 733 27.94 9.04 -5.87
CA THR A 733 27.41 8.47 -7.11
C THR A 733 28.52 7.78 -7.89
N ALA A 734 28.21 6.61 -8.45
CA ALA A 734 29.15 5.85 -9.26
C ALA A 734 28.38 5.14 -10.39
N THR A 735 28.91 5.19 -11.60
CA THR A 735 28.32 4.58 -12.81
C THR A 735 29.41 3.93 -13.66
N VAL A 736 29.05 2.86 -14.37
CA VAL A 736 29.94 2.14 -15.30
C VAL A 736 29.21 2.00 -16.64
N THR A 737 29.82 2.47 -17.73
CA THR A 737 29.21 2.47 -19.07
C THR A 737 30.20 2.04 -20.15
N PRO A 738 29.87 1.04 -20.99
CA PRO A 738 28.76 0.10 -20.84
C PRO A 738 28.98 -0.84 -19.64
N GLN A 739 27.91 -1.43 -19.08
CA GLN A 739 28.01 -2.41 -17.98
C GLN A 739 28.58 -3.77 -18.43
N VAL A 740 28.58 -4.04 -19.75
CA VAL A 740 29.11 -5.27 -20.38
C VAL A 740 30.09 -4.88 -21.47
N GLN A 741 31.26 -5.51 -21.47
CA GLN A 741 32.31 -5.14 -22.42
C GLN A 741 33.28 -6.30 -22.72
N GLU A 742 33.80 -6.36 -23.96
CA GLU A 742 34.74 -7.41 -24.39
C GLU A 742 36.05 -7.39 -23.59
N VAL A 743 36.65 -8.56 -23.35
CA VAL A 743 37.98 -8.70 -22.76
C VAL A 743 38.98 -7.89 -23.59
N GLY A 744 39.76 -7.04 -22.92
CA GLY A 744 40.69 -6.11 -23.54
C GLY A 744 40.09 -4.78 -24.01
N LYS A 745 38.76 -4.59 -23.94
CA LYS A 745 38.10 -3.29 -24.18
C LYS A 745 37.84 -2.55 -22.86
N ASN A 746 37.54 -1.26 -22.98
CA ASN A 746 37.37 -0.38 -21.82
C ASN A 746 35.90 -0.15 -21.49
N VAL A 747 35.60 -0.12 -20.20
CA VAL A 747 34.41 0.53 -19.64
C VAL A 747 34.80 1.89 -19.08
N THR A 748 33.91 2.87 -19.18
CA THR A 748 34.09 4.17 -18.55
C THR A 748 33.43 4.16 -17.18
N ILE A 749 34.24 4.43 -16.15
CA ILE A 749 33.80 4.55 -14.77
C ILE A 749 33.74 6.04 -14.43
N ASN A 750 32.59 6.48 -13.93
CA ASN A 750 32.38 7.85 -13.47
C ASN A 750 31.94 7.83 -12.01
N ILE A 751 32.75 8.46 -11.15
CA ILE A 751 32.52 8.59 -9.71
C ILE A 751 32.40 10.07 -9.39
N SER A 752 31.35 10.44 -8.66
CA SER A 752 31.17 11.80 -8.16
C SER A 752 30.76 11.75 -6.70
N VAL A 753 31.54 12.43 -5.86
CA VAL A 753 31.34 12.57 -4.41
C VAL A 753 31.09 14.04 -4.12
N TRP A 754 30.11 14.34 -3.29
CA TRP A 754 29.79 15.70 -2.92
C TRP A 754 29.42 15.77 -1.45
N ASP A 755 29.90 16.80 -0.77
CA ASP A 755 29.59 17.01 0.64
C ASP A 755 29.76 18.49 1.02
N ASN A 756 28.88 18.98 1.90
CA ASN A 756 28.93 20.35 2.40
C ASN A 756 29.83 20.51 3.63
N GLY A 757 30.02 19.45 4.42
CA GLY A 757 30.93 19.42 5.57
C GLY A 757 32.40 19.32 5.19
N GLY A 758 32.67 18.87 3.96
CA GLY A 758 33.99 18.84 3.36
C GLY A 758 34.54 17.42 3.28
N ILE A 759 34.94 17.00 2.08
CA ILE A 759 35.45 15.66 1.83
C ILE A 759 36.90 15.56 2.28
N LYS A 760 37.19 14.62 3.19
CA LYS A 760 38.53 14.34 3.72
C LYS A 760 39.24 13.25 2.93
N GLN A 761 38.52 12.19 2.56
CA GLN A 761 39.09 11.03 1.87
C GLN A 761 38.09 10.41 0.90
N VAL A 762 38.55 10.00 -0.28
CA VAL A 762 37.80 9.16 -1.22
C VAL A 762 38.66 7.96 -1.60
N ASN A 763 38.13 6.77 -1.40
CA ASN A 763 38.74 5.52 -1.82
C ASN A 763 37.83 4.84 -2.84
N TYR A 764 38.42 4.20 -3.83
CA TYR A 764 37.66 3.28 -4.66
C TYR A 764 38.50 2.06 -5.02
N THR A 765 37.85 0.91 -5.05
CA THR A 765 38.45 -0.36 -5.43
C THR A 765 37.61 -1.06 -6.48
N ILE A 766 38.26 -1.68 -7.45
CA ILE A 766 37.62 -2.61 -8.37
C ILE A 766 38.09 -4.00 -7.97
N THR A 767 37.16 -4.89 -7.68
CA THR A 767 37.44 -6.28 -7.34
C THR A 767 36.79 -7.20 -8.34
N ASN A 768 37.39 -8.35 -8.64
CA ASN A 768 36.65 -9.50 -9.17
C ASN A 768 36.28 -10.44 -8.01
N VAL A 769 35.84 -11.65 -8.32
CA VAL A 769 35.42 -12.65 -7.32
C VAL A 769 36.56 -13.03 -6.36
N THR A 770 37.82 -13.05 -6.83
CA THR A 770 38.99 -13.58 -6.09
C THR A 770 39.96 -12.52 -5.58
N ASP A 771 40.06 -11.36 -6.25
CA ASP A 771 41.16 -10.42 -6.13
C ASP A 771 40.71 -8.95 -6.13
N VAL A 772 41.53 -8.10 -5.50
CA VAL A 772 41.45 -6.64 -5.65
C VAL A 772 42.31 -6.23 -6.83
N ILE A 773 41.66 -5.78 -7.90
CA ILE A 773 42.28 -5.50 -9.19
C ILE A 773 42.86 -4.09 -9.23
N GLU A 774 42.10 -3.15 -8.68
CA GLU A 774 42.48 -1.75 -8.59
C GLU A 774 42.12 -1.21 -7.22
N ARG A 775 43.00 -0.39 -6.65
CA ARG A 775 42.78 0.30 -5.39
C ARG A 775 43.40 1.69 -5.48
N ASN A 776 42.56 2.70 -5.31
CA ASN A 776 42.99 4.09 -5.17
C ASN A 776 42.48 4.65 -3.85
N SER A 777 43.30 5.47 -3.23
CA SER A 777 43.01 6.18 -1.99
C SER A 777 43.51 7.61 -2.13
N LEU A 778 42.58 8.55 -2.02
CA LEU A 778 42.83 9.97 -2.18
C LEU A 778 42.51 10.66 -0.86
N ASN A 779 43.53 11.23 -0.24
CA ASN A 779 43.41 12.06 0.97
C ASN A 779 43.57 13.53 0.58
N PHE A 780 42.66 14.37 1.02
CA PHE A 780 42.72 15.81 0.75
C PHE A 780 43.35 16.54 1.94
N THR A 781 44.35 17.39 1.66
CA THR A 781 45.03 18.20 2.70
C THR A 781 44.12 19.31 3.26
N TYR A 782 43.17 19.76 2.44
CA TYR A 782 42.13 20.72 2.78
C TYR A 782 40.79 20.16 2.28
N ALA A 783 39.74 20.29 3.08
CA ALA A 783 38.39 19.89 2.69
C ALA A 783 37.98 20.50 1.36
N ILE A 784 37.35 19.67 0.52
CA ILE A 784 36.73 20.08 -0.74
C ILE A 784 35.26 19.70 -0.73
N ASN A 785 34.40 20.53 -1.33
CA ASN A 785 32.96 20.29 -1.30
C ASN A 785 32.50 19.28 -2.38
N GLY A 786 33.39 18.90 -3.29
CA GLY A 786 33.06 17.97 -4.36
C GLY A 786 34.29 17.42 -5.05
N TYR A 787 34.23 16.12 -5.37
CA TYR A 787 35.21 15.40 -6.13
C TYR A 787 34.53 14.64 -7.26
N SER A 788 35.09 14.66 -8.45
CA SER A 788 34.58 13.85 -9.56
C SER A 788 35.74 13.31 -10.38
N VAL A 789 35.69 12.03 -10.68
CA VAL A 789 36.70 11.35 -11.48
C VAL A 789 36.04 10.46 -12.52
N MET A 790 36.56 10.55 -13.73
CA MET A 790 36.19 9.70 -14.84
C MET A 790 37.44 9.02 -15.37
N PHE A 791 37.42 7.70 -15.45
CA PHE A 791 38.54 6.92 -15.97
C PHE A 791 38.05 5.67 -16.69
N ASN A 792 38.93 5.10 -17.50
CA ASN A 792 38.65 3.88 -18.24
C ASN A 792 39.26 2.68 -17.51
N PHE A 793 38.49 1.61 -17.36
CA PHE A 793 38.96 0.32 -16.85
C PHE A 793 38.90 -0.72 -17.96
N THR A 794 40.01 -1.43 -18.20
CA THR A 794 40.08 -2.51 -19.19
C THR A 794 39.59 -3.82 -18.60
N ILE A 795 38.60 -4.45 -19.23
CA ILE A 795 38.12 -5.77 -18.84
C ILE A 795 39.24 -6.80 -19.01
N ARG A 796 39.57 -7.53 -17.94
CA ARG A 796 40.75 -8.43 -17.92
C ARG A 796 40.41 -9.88 -18.25
N GLY A 797 39.16 -10.29 -18.05
CA GLY A 797 38.71 -11.66 -18.25
C GLY A 797 37.19 -11.80 -18.16
N LEU A 798 36.73 -13.04 -18.29
CA LEU A 798 35.32 -13.45 -18.18
C LEU A 798 34.88 -13.52 -16.71
N GLU A 799 34.80 -12.37 -16.06
CA GLU A 799 34.55 -12.27 -14.62
C GLU A 799 33.52 -11.18 -14.29
N ASP A 800 32.91 -11.32 -13.10
CA ASP A 800 32.12 -10.28 -12.46
C ASP A 800 33.03 -9.32 -11.71
N TYR A 801 32.93 -8.02 -12.03
CA TYR A 801 33.63 -6.94 -11.37
C TYR A 801 32.69 -6.13 -10.47
N ILE A 802 33.22 -5.68 -9.34
CA ILE A 802 32.53 -4.80 -8.38
C ILE A 802 33.38 -3.57 -8.17
N LEU A 803 32.85 -2.40 -8.54
CA LEU A 803 33.36 -1.11 -8.13
C LEU A 803 32.80 -0.77 -6.75
N ASN A 804 33.68 -0.61 -5.78
CA ASN A 804 33.36 -0.15 -4.43
C ASN A 804 33.97 1.24 -4.21
N VAL A 805 33.16 2.24 -3.95
CA VAL A 805 33.58 3.62 -3.65
C VAL A 805 33.24 3.95 -2.21
N THR A 806 34.23 4.35 -1.42
CA THR A 806 34.03 4.87 -0.05
C THR A 806 34.48 6.32 0.05
N ALA A 807 33.68 7.17 0.68
CA ALA A 807 34.02 8.56 0.93
C ALA A 807 33.90 8.85 2.43
N VAL A 808 34.83 9.65 2.95
CA VAL A 808 34.89 10.09 4.34
C VAL A 808 34.95 11.62 4.36
N ASP A 809 34.12 12.26 5.16
CA ASP A 809 34.13 13.72 5.38
C ASP A 809 35.08 14.14 6.52
N GLU A 810 35.13 15.43 6.85
CA GLU A 810 35.93 15.95 7.97
C GLU A 810 35.39 15.54 9.35
N ALA A 811 34.08 15.37 9.49
CA ALA A 811 33.42 14.90 10.71
C ALA A 811 33.64 13.40 10.99
N GLY A 812 34.11 12.65 9.98
CA GLY A 812 34.41 11.23 10.05
C GLY A 812 33.27 10.31 9.61
N HIS A 813 32.17 10.83 9.05
CA HIS A 813 31.13 9.96 8.51
C HIS A 813 31.58 9.33 7.20
N VAL A 814 31.02 8.15 6.89
CA VAL A 814 31.46 7.33 5.77
C VAL A 814 30.28 6.89 4.92
N THR A 815 30.36 7.15 3.60
CA THR A 815 29.43 6.59 2.61
C THR A 815 30.12 5.55 1.76
N THR A 816 29.44 4.44 1.47
CA THR A 816 29.90 3.39 0.56
C THR A 816 28.91 3.15 -0.58
N LYS A 817 29.38 3.13 -1.83
CA LYS A 817 28.59 2.83 -3.03
C LYS A 817 29.19 1.66 -3.82
N LEU A 818 28.36 0.69 -4.19
CA LEU A 818 28.73 -0.45 -5.03
C LEU A 818 28.10 -0.37 -6.43
N VAL A 819 28.86 -0.77 -7.46
CA VAL A 819 28.39 -0.90 -8.86
C VAL A 819 29.00 -2.16 -9.48
N ASN A 820 28.17 -3.02 -10.10
CA ASN A 820 28.66 -4.22 -10.79
C ASN A 820 28.78 -3.99 -12.30
N PHE A 821 29.73 -4.68 -12.92
CA PHE A 821 29.90 -4.77 -14.37
C PHE A 821 30.69 -6.05 -14.70
N PHE A 822 30.68 -6.53 -15.95
CA PHE A 822 31.25 -7.85 -16.26
C PHE A 822 31.89 -7.92 -17.66
N GLY A 823 32.80 -8.89 -17.81
CA GLY A 823 33.52 -9.15 -19.05
C GLY A 823 32.88 -10.18 -19.96
N LYS A 824 33.05 -10.00 -21.28
CA LYS A 824 32.67 -10.99 -22.31
C LYS A 824 33.83 -11.32 -23.25
N ALA A 825 33.86 -12.51 -23.82
CA ALA A 825 34.86 -12.93 -24.81
C ALA A 825 34.16 -13.27 -26.12
N VAL A 826 34.75 -12.84 -27.25
CA VAL A 826 34.25 -13.15 -28.58
C VAL A 826 35.40 -13.73 -29.38
N GLU A 827 35.26 -14.98 -29.85
CA GLU A 827 36.22 -15.61 -30.75
C GLU A 827 35.59 -15.83 -32.13
N THR A 828 36.26 -15.32 -33.16
CA THR A 828 35.89 -15.52 -34.56
C THR A 828 36.88 -16.49 -35.21
N ARG A 829 36.39 -17.59 -35.79
CA ARG A 829 37.19 -18.55 -36.57
C ARG A 829 36.61 -18.83 -37.94
N GLU A 830 37.47 -18.85 -38.95
CA GLU A 830 37.16 -19.46 -40.23
C GLU A 830 37.42 -20.97 -40.14
N LEU A 831 36.39 -21.77 -40.42
CA LEU A 831 36.42 -23.22 -40.36
C LEU A 831 36.10 -23.79 -41.74
N ASN A 832 37.02 -24.59 -42.26
CA ASN A 832 36.77 -25.44 -43.42
C ASN A 832 36.25 -26.78 -42.92
N LEU A 833 34.93 -26.87 -42.82
CA LEU A 833 34.21 -28.01 -42.29
C LEU A 833 34.20 -29.14 -43.32
N THR A 834 34.89 -30.24 -43.05
CA THR A 834 34.80 -31.48 -43.85
C THR A 834 33.73 -32.41 -43.27
N ALA A 835 32.85 -32.94 -44.12
CA ALA A 835 31.77 -33.83 -43.73
C ALA A 835 32.27 -35.01 -42.88
N ASN A 836 31.63 -35.22 -41.73
CA ASN A 836 31.95 -36.26 -40.73
C ASN A 836 33.33 -36.15 -40.04
N GLU A 837 34.09 -35.08 -40.27
CA GLU A 837 35.28 -34.77 -39.46
C GLU A 837 34.93 -33.83 -38.29
N THR A 838 35.52 -34.07 -37.13
CA THR A 838 35.30 -33.26 -35.93
C THR A 838 36.19 -32.03 -35.93
N HIS A 839 35.60 -30.87 -35.67
CA HIS A 839 36.31 -29.59 -35.56
C HIS A 839 36.06 -28.99 -34.18
N GLU A 840 37.11 -28.53 -33.51
CA GLU A 840 37.03 -27.95 -32.16
C GLU A 840 37.27 -26.44 -32.18
N VAL A 841 36.45 -25.72 -31.42
CA VAL A 841 36.59 -24.30 -31.13
C VAL A 841 36.62 -24.13 -29.62
N ASN A 842 37.73 -23.59 -29.11
CA ASN A 842 37.96 -23.41 -27.68
C ASN A 842 38.11 -21.93 -27.38
N VAL A 843 37.15 -21.37 -26.65
CA VAL A 843 37.18 -19.96 -26.24
C VAL A 843 37.73 -19.85 -24.81
N GLU A 844 38.83 -19.10 -24.66
CA GLU A 844 39.46 -18.73 -23.37
C GLU A 844 39.71 -19.90 -22.40
N ASN A 845 39.90 -21.12 -22.91
CA ASN A 845 40.19 -22.33 -22.12
C ASN A 845 39.09 -22.73 -21.09
N GLN A 846 37.85 -22.25 -21.27
CA GLN A 846 36.72 -22.47 -20.35
C GLN A 846 35.40 -22.90 -21.04
N THR A 847 35.35 -22.83 -22.37
CA THR A 847 34.21 -23.25 -23.19
C THR A 847 34.74 -23.98 -24.41
N GLN A 848 34.45 -25.26 -24.53
CA GLN A 848 34.82 -26.09 -25.68
C GLN A 848 33.57 -26.44 -26.48
N ILE A 849 33.62 -26.17 -27.79
CA ILE A 849 32.56 -26.50 -28.74
C ILE A 849 33.17 -27.42 -29.80
N VAL A 850 32.60 -28.62 -29.95
CA VAL A 850 33.01 -29.61 -30.96
C VAL A 850 31.90 -29.76 -31.96
N VAL A 851 32.19 -29.60 -33.25
CA VAL A 851 31.19 -29.69 -34.32
C VAL A 851 31.55 -30.76 -35.32
N ALA A 852 30.56 -31.53 -35.78
CA ALA A 852 30.68 -32.47 -36.88
C ALA A 852 29.70 -32.08 -38.00
N PRO A 853 30.17 -31.52 -39.12
CA PRO A 853 29.32 -31.06 -40.22
C PRO A 853 28.79 -32.24 -41.05
N ALA A 854 27.61 -32.09 -41.63
CA ALA A 854 27.00 -33.09 -42.52
C ALA A 854 27.49 -32.97 -43.98
N GLN A 855 28.05 -31.83 -44.35
CA GLN A 855 28.52 -31.51 -45.70
C GLN A 855 29.82 -30.70 -45.65
N ASN A 856 30.52 -30.62 -46.78
CA ASN A 856 31.73 -29.81 -46.89
C ASN A 856 31.37 -28.34 -47.10
N GLU A 857 31.67 -27.48 -46.13
CA GLU A 857 31.36 -26.05 -46.17
C GLU A 857 32.51 -25.23 -45.55
N SER A 858 32.63 -23.96 -45.93
CA SER A 858 33.58 -23.02 -45.32
C SER A 858 32.77 -21.92 -44.66
N VAL A 859 32.85 -21.80 -43.34
CA VAL A 859 32.06 -20.85 -42.56
C VAL A 859 32.91 -20.07 -41.59
N THR A 860 32.45 -18.87 -41.27
CA THR A 860 32.97 -18.05 -40.18
C THR A 860 32.07 -18.26 -38.97
N MET A 861 32.63 -18.79 -37.89
CA MET A 861 31.95 -19.01 -36.62
C MET A 861 32.38 -17.96 -35.60
N ASN A 862 31.39 -17.31 -34.98
CA ASN A 862 31.54 -16.36 -33.88
C ASN A 862 31.00 -16.99 -32.60
N VAL A 863 31.86 -17.20 -31.61
CA VAL A 863 31.48 -17.69 -30.30
C VAL A 863 31.62 -16.56 -29.29
N THR A 864 30.51 -16.14 -28.70
CA THR A 864 30.46 -15.19 -27.59
C THR A 864 30.26 -15.95 -26.28
N VAL A 865 31.09 -15.68 -25.28
CA VAL A 865 30.96 -16.21 -23.92
C VAL A 865 30.86 -15.02 -22.96
N ALA A 866 29.94 -15.06 -22.00
CA ALA A 866 29.77 -14.04 -20.96
C ALA A 866 29.43 -14.70 -19.61
N SER A 867 29.65 -13.98 -18.50
CA SER A 867 29.28 -14.48 -17.16
C SER A 867 27.78 -14.48 -16.89
N GLY A 868 26.98 -13.79 -17.72
CA GLY A 868 25.52 -13.78 -17.64
C GLY A 868 24.87 -13.56 -19.00
N VAL A 869 23.56 -13.79 -19.08
CA VAL A 869 22.79 -13.65 -20.32
C VAL A 869 22.74 -12.18 -20.76
N GLU A 870 23.25 -11.89 -21.97
CA GLU A 870 23.29 -10.52 -22.53
C GLU A 870 21.91 -9.97 -22.89
N ASN A 871 21.01 -10.86 -23.31
CA ASN A 871 19.63 -10.50 -23.66
C ASN A 871 18.78 -10.38 -22.38
N GLU A 872 18.45 -9.14 -22.01
CA GLU A 872 17.59 -8.80 -20.86
C GLU A 872 16.29 -9.62 -20.82
N ASP A 873 15.55 -9.69 -21.94
CA ASP A 873 14.28 -10.41 -22.01
C ASP A 873 14.46 -11.92 -21.78
N ALA A 874 15.53 -12.49 -22.33
CA ALA A 874 15.87 -13.90 -22.12
C ALA A 874 16.27 -14.16 -20.66
N ARG A 875 17.05 -13.26 -20.05
CA ARG A 875 17.49 -13.37 -18.65
C ARG A 875 16.32 -13.30 -17.67
N VAL A 876 15.36 -12.40 -17.89
CA VAL A 876 14.14 -12.28 -17.07
C VAL A 876 13.30 -13.55 -17.15
N LYS A 877 13.19 -14.16 -18.33
CA LYS A 877 12.46 -15.42 -18.50
C LYS A 877 13.15 -16.62 -17.85
N MET A 878 14.48 -16.59 -17.75
CA MET A 878 15.26 -17.61 -17.06
C MET A 878 14.97 -17.60 -15.56
N THR A 879 15.06 -16.41 -14.94
CA THR A 879 14.81 -16.22 -13.51
C THR A 879 13.34 -16.48 -13.14
N ALA A 880 12.39 -16.09 -14.00
CA ALA A 880 10.97 -16.42 -13.80
C ALA A 880 10.67 -17.93 -13.78
N LYS A 881 11.52 -18.76 -14.39
CA LYS A 881 11.41 -20.23 -14.37
C LYS A 881 12.19 -20.88 -13.21
N GLY A 882 12.71 -20.09 -12.27
CA GLY A 882 13.49 -20.56 -11.13
C GLY A 882 14.91 -20.99 -11.49
N TYR A 883 15.46 -20.48 -12.61
CA TYR A 883 16.84 -20.71 -13.02
C TYR A 883 17.70 -19.47 -12.77
N GLU A 884 18.87 -19.65 -12.17
CA GLU A 884 19.94 -18.65 -12.11
C GLU A 884 21.00 -18.95 -13.18
N ASP A 885 21.49 -17.92 -13.88
CA ASP A 885 22.54 -18.05 -14.88
C ASP A 885 23.94 -18.02 -14.27
N LEU A 886 24.79 -18.94 -14.71
CA LEU A 886 26.20 -19.05 -14.30
C LEU A 886 27.17 -18.70 -15.42
N LYS A 887 26.79 -18.98 -16.67
CA LYS A 887 27.60 -18.72 -17.87
C LYS A 887 26.69 -18.71 -19.08
N TYR A 888 26.88 -17.74 -19.98
CA TYR A 888 26.14 -17.62 -21.23
C TYR A 888 27.07 -17.85 -22.42
N VAL A 889 26.61 -18.59 -23.42
CA VAL A 889 27.35 -18.93 -24.64
C VAL A 889 26.44 -18.73 -25.85
N LYS A 890 26.81 -17.84 -26.76
CA LYS A 890 26.13 -17.61 -28.02
C LYS A 890 27.05 -17.99 -29.17
N VAL A 891 26.60 -18.87 -30.05
CA VAL A 891 27.36 -19.29 -31.21
C VAL A 891 26.60 -18.95 -32.49
N GLU A 892 27.24 -18.15 -33.34
CA GLU A 892 26.67 -17.65 -34.59
C GLU A 892 27.58 -18.03 -35.76
N THR A 893 26.98 -18.31 -36.92
CA THR A 893 27.70 -18.58 -38.16
C THR A 893 27.21 -17.63 -39.24
N ASN A 894 28.08 -17.25 -40.18
CA ASN A 894 27.73 -16.37 -41.29
C ASN A 894 26.77 -17.02 -42.30
N GLU A 895 26.74 -18.34 -42.35
CA GLU A 895 25.84 -19.14 -43.19
C GLU A 895 25.24 -20.30 -42.38
N THR A 896 24.06 -20.79 -42.79
CA THR A 896 23.39 -21.90 -42.09
C THR A 896 24.07 -23.23 -42.40
N VAL A 897 24.81 -23.77 -41.43
CA VAL A 897 25.46 -25.09 -41.55
C VAL A 897 24.57 -26.21 -41.03
N LYS A 898 24.53 -27.32 -41.76
CA LYS A 898 23.93 -28.57 -41.26
C LYS A 898 24.97 -29.39 -40.52
N TYR A 899 24.76 -29.61 -39.24
CA TYR A 899 25.61 -30.48 -38.42
C TYR A 899 24.99 -31.86 -38.28
N SER A 900 25.83 -32.89 -38.33
CA SER A 900 25.48 -34.24 -37.90
C SER A 900 25.30 -34.28 -36.39
N TRP A 901 26.15 -33.55 -35.65
CA TRP A 901 26.05 -33.30 -34.22
C TRP A 901 27.00 -32.18 -33.76
N VAL A 902 26.74 -31.63 -32.59
CA VAL A 902 27.47 -30.56 -31.91
C VAL A 902 27.59 -30.91 -30.43
N ILE A 903 28.80 -30.92 -29.87
CA ILE A 903 29.01 -31.08 -28.43
C ILE A 903 29.41 -29.74 -27.83
N LEU A 904 28.66 -29.32 -26.82
CA LEU A 904 28.98 -28.19 -25.97
C LEU A 904 29.58 -28.72 -24.67
N ASN A 905 30.70 -28.17 -24.24
CA ASN A 905 31.35 -28.49 -22.99
C ASN A 905 31.65 -27.21 -22.22
N LEU A 906 30.88 -26.97 -21.15
CA LEU A 906 30.90 -25.74 -20.35
C LEU A 906 31.41 -26.03 -18.93
N THR A 907 32.50 -25.38 -18.54
CA THR A 907 33.06 -25.51 -17.19
C THR A 907 32.38 -24.57 -16.19
N TYR A 908 32.41 -24.92 -14.90
CA TYR A 908 32.03 -24.08 -13.76
C TYR A 908 33.12 -24.12 -12.67
N SER A 909 32.99 -23.31 -11.61
CA SER A 909 33.91 -23.36 -10.46
C SER A 909 33.17 -23.65 -9.15
N ASP A 910 33.77 -24.50 -8.31
CA ASP A 910 33.21 -24.87 -7.00
C ASP A 910 33.10 -23.66 -6.07
N GLU A 911 34.00 -22.68 -6.21
CA GLU A 911 34.03 -21.49 -5.37
C GLU A 911 32.88 -20.53 -5.71
N MET A 912 32.47 -20.47 -6.99
CA MET A 912 31.26 -19.77 -7.43
C MET A 912 30.00 -20.45 -6.88
N LEU A 913 29.89 -21.78 -7.03
CA LEU A 913 28.75 -22.53 -6.49
C LEU A 913 28.66 -22.46 -4.95
N LYS A 914 29.80 -22.46 -4.25
CA LYS A 914 29.89 -22.30 -2.79
C LYS A 914 29.47 -20.90 -2.31
N ARG A 915 29.85 -19.83 -3.00
CA ARG A 915 29.38 -18.46 -2.66
C ARG A 915 27.89 -18.26 -2.92
N LEU A 916 27.29 -19.04 -3.83
CA LEU A 916 25.86 -19.01 -4.15
C LEU A 916 25.03 -20.02 -3.33
N GLY A 917 25.66 -20.99 -2.66
CA GLY A 917 24.99 -22.00 -1.83
C GLY A 917 24.40 -23.19 -2.62
N ILE A 918 24.83 -23.39 -3.86
CA ILE A 918 24.17 -24.27 -4.84
C ILE A 918 24.82 -25.66 -4.91
N SER A 919 24.02 -26.72 -5.06
CA SER A 919 24.49 -28.09 -5.36
C SER A 919 24.92 -28.21 -6.82
N GLU A 920 26.05 -28.88 -7.07
CA GLU A 920 26.53 -29.20 -8.43
C GLU A 920 25.55 -30.05 -9.24
N ASN A 921 24.73 -30.86 -8.57
CA ASN A 921 23.69 -31.67 -9.24
C ASN A 921 22.56 -30.82 -9.84
N ALA A 922 22.39 -29.58 -9.37
CA ALA A 922 21.38 -28.66 -9.86
C ALA A 922 21.83 -27.88 -11.11
N VAL A 923 23.11 -27.99 -11.49
CA VAL A 923 23.66 -27.36 -12.69
C VAL A 923 23.12 -28.06 -13.94
N THR A 924 22.64 -27.30 -14.91
CA THR A 924 22.14 -27.81 -16.19
C THR A 924 22.55 -26.89 -17.34
N LEU A 925 22.31 -27.33 -18.56
CA LEU A 925 22.59 -26.60 -19.79
C LEU A 925 21.25 -26.27 -20.46
N LEU A 926 21.01 -24.98 -20.61
CA LEU A 926 19.78 -24.41 -21.14
C LEU A 926 20.03 -23.95 -22.57
N TYR A 927 19.00 -24.10 -23.40
CA TYR A 927 18.96 -23.70 -24.80
C TYR A 927 17.91 -22.62 -25.01
N TRP A 928 18.26 -21.54 -25.71
CA TRP A 928 17.30 -20.50 -26.05
C TRP A 928 16.70 -20.73 -27.44
N ASN A 929 15.38 -20.89 -27.49
CA ASN A 929 14.63 -21.16 -28.72
C ASN A 929 14.06 -19.87 -29.39
N GLY A 930 14.57 -18.70 -28.98
CA GLY A 930 14.03 -17.40 -29.41
C GLY A 930 12.84 -16.88 -28.59
N THR A 931 12.19 -17.72 -27.77
CA THR A 931 11.05 -17.32 -26.92
C THR A 931 11.20 -17.70 -25.45
N GLU A 932 11.82 -18.83 -25.16
CA GLU A 932 12.03 -19.37 -23.81
C GLU A 932 13.31 -20.20 -23.70
N TRP A 933 13.80 -20.37 -22.46
CA TRP A 933 14.87 -21.30 -22.13
C TRP A 933 14.33 -22.72 -21.96
N ILE A 934 15.03 -23.68 -22.58
CA ILE A 934 14.73 -25.10 -22.62
C ILE A 934 15.87 -25.87 -21.93
N ASP A 935 15.54 -26.71 -20.96
CA ASP A 935 16.51 -27.52 -20.21
C ASP A 935 16.88 -28.78 -21.00
N LEU A 936 18.09 -28.80 -21.58
CA LEU A 936 18.53 -29.88 -22.46
C LEU A 936 18.59 -31.24 -21.77
N SER A 937 18.80 -31.25 -20.45
CA SER A 937 18.88 -32.49 -19.68
C SER A 937 17.56 -33.29 -19.69
N LYS A 938 16.43 -32.65 -20.03
CA LYS A 938 15.09 -33.25 -20.03
C LYS A 938 14.67 -33.79 -21.40
N HIS A 939 15.41 -33.47 -22.46
CA HIS A 939 15.00 -33.75 -23.84
C HIS A 939 15.97 -34.68 -24.58
N VAL A 940 16.80 -35.44 -23.87
CA VAL A 940 17.75 -36.39 -24.46
C VAL A 940 17.01 -37.44 -25.29
N GLY A 941 17.33 -37.51 -26.58
CA GLY A 941 16.70 -38.37 -27.58
C GLY A 941 15.54 -37.71 -28.34
N GLU A 942 15.19 -36.46 -28.04
CA GLU A 942 14.05 -35.75 -28.63
C GLU A 942 14.48 -34.67 -29.63
N THR A 943 13.59 -34.38 -30.59
CA THR A 943 13.69 -33.21 -31.47
C THR A 943 12.63 -32.19 -31.08
N ILE A 944 13.05 -31.03 -30.62
CA ILE A 944 12.19 -29.97 -30.10
C ILE A 944 11.87 -28.97 -31.21
N PRO A 945 10.58 -28.70 -31.50
CA PRO A 945 10.18 -27.68 -32.45
C PRO A 945 10.63 -26.28 -31.99
N ASP A 946 11.17 -25.50 -32.92
CA ASP A 946 11.78 -24.21 -32.61
C ASP A 946 11.43 -23.14 -33.65
N ASN A 947 11.22 -21.91 -33.19
CA ASN A 947 11.01 -20.71 -34.00
C ASN A 947 12.30 -19.88 -34.16
N SER A 948 13.42 -20.30 -33.58
CA SER A 948 14.73 -19.69 -33.78
C SER A 948 15.18 -19.80 -35.24
N PRO A 949 16.10 -18.91 -35.68
CA PRO A 949 16.64 -18.97 -37.04
C PRO A 949 17.43 -20.27 -37.34
N TYR A 950 17.74 -21.09 -36.32
CA TYR A 950 18.50 -22.32 -36.45
C TYR A 950 17.63 -23.57 -36.66
N GLY A 951 16.30 -23.44 -36.50
CA GLY A 951 15.35 -24.53 -36.67
C GLY A 951 15.33 -25.50 -35.49
N ASN A 952 14.63 -26.63 -35.65
CA ASN A 952 14.40 -27.58 -34.57
C ASN A 952 15.71 -28.18 -34.03
N ILE A 953 15.84 -28.22 -32.71
CA ILE A 953 17.00 -28.79 -32.02
C ILE A 953 16.75 -30.26 -31.68
N THR A 954 17.68 -31.15 -32.03
CA THR A 954 17.70 -32.53 -31.53
C THR A 954 18.77 -32.65 -30.47
N VAL A 955 18.42 -33.23 -29.32
CA VAL A 955 19.37 -33.47 -28.23
C VAL A 955 19.78 -34.94 -28.26
N PHE A 956 21.00 -35.24 -28.67
CA PHE A 956 21.52 -36.61 -28.77
C PHE A 956 22.03 -37.15 -27.43
N GLY A 957 22.45 -36.27 -26.51
CA GLY A 957 23.05 -36.67 -25.24
C GLY A 957 23.25 -35.49 -24.30
N PHE A 958 23.34 -35.77 -23.01
CA PHE A 958 23.63 -34.78 -21.97
C PHE A 958 24.35 -35.47 -20.80
N GLY A 959 25.28 -34.78 -20.14
CA GLY A 959 25.93 -35.28 -18.95
C GLY A 959 26.62 -34.21 -18.10
N ARG A 960 27.01 -34.61 -16.89
CA ARG A 960 27.69 -33.78 -15.88
C ARG A 960 28.93 -34.50 -15.40
N ASP A 961 30.01 -33.77 -15.18
CA ASP A 961 31.24 -34.28 -14.59
C ASP A 961 31.62 -33.41 -13.38
N PRO A 962 31.17 -33.80 -12.17
CA PRO A 962 31.48 -33.09 -10.92
C PRO A 962 32.94 -33.20 -10.47
N VAL A 963 33.74 -34.07 -11.09
CA VAL A 963 35.17 -34.23 -10.72
C VAL A 963 36.02 -33.18 -11.44
N HIS A 964 35.63 -32.84 -12.66
CA HIS A 964 36.33 -31.89 -13.52
C HIS A 964 35.55 -30.60 -13.76
N ASN A 965 34.43 -30.41 -13.05
CA ASN A 965 33.57 -29.23 -13.03
C ASN A 965 33.09 -28.77 -14.40
N TYR A 966 32.49 -29.68 -15.18
CA TYR A 966 31.88 -29.32 -16.45
C TYR A 966 30.56 -30.03 -16.74
N VAL A 967 29.74 -29.41 -17.58
CA VAL A 967 28.48 -29.95 -18.11
C VAL A 967 28.58 -30.01 -19.62
N TRP A 968 28.11 -31.11 -20.20
CA TRP A 968 28.13 -31.30 -21.65
C TRP A 968 26.75 -31.63 -22.22
N ALA A 969 26.52 -31.17 -23.45
CA ALA A 969 25.32 -31.50 -24.24
C ALA A 969 25.72 -31.80 -25.68
N ASN A 970 25.15 -32.86 -26.26
CA ASN A 970 25.27 -33.23 -27.66
C ASN A 970 23.96 -32.89 -28.39
N VAL A 971 24.00 -32.00 -29.37
CA VAL A 971 22.83 -31.38 -30.03
C VAL A 971 23.01 -31.31 -31.56
N SER A 972 21.97 -30.96 -32.31
CA SER A 972 22.01 -30.97 -33.80
C SER A 972 22.47 -29.69 -34.47
N HIS A 973 22.61 -28.58 -33.75
CA HIS A 973 23.10 -27.32 -34.31
C HIS A 973 23.65 -26.40 -33.20
N LEU A 974 24.18 -25.25 -33.60
CA LEU A 974 24.68 -24.18 -32.75
C LEU A 974 23.59 -23.13 -32.49
N SER A 975 23.64 -22.39 -31.38
CA SER A 975 22.67 -21.37 -30.97
C SER A 975 23.16 -20.63 -29.71
N GLU A 976 22.21 -20.03 -28.98
CA GLU A 976 22.34 -19.49 -27.63
C GLU A 976 22.09 -20.57 -26.56
N TYR A 977 23.04 -20.69 -25.64
CA TYR A 977 23.03 -21.61 -24.52
C TYR A 977 23.40 -20.89 -23.23
N ALA A 978 22.93 -21.42 -22.10
CA ALA A 978 23.33 -20.94 -20.79
C ALA A 978 23.57 -22.12 -19.85
N LEU A 979 24.66 -22.08 -19.11
CA LEU A 979 24.81 -22.87 -17.91
C LEU A 979 23.95 -22.23 -16.82
N GLY A 980 23.02 -22.98 -16.24
CA GLY A 980 22.13 -22.47 -15.21
C GLY A 980 21.84 -23.48 -14.11
N VAL A 981 21.22 -23.00 -13.04
CA VAL A 981 20.91 -23.82 -11.85
C VAL A 981 19.43 -23.74 -11.56
N LYS A 982 18.76 -24.88 -11.39
CA LYS A 982 17.36 -24.93 -10.92
C LYS A 982 17.30 -25.19 -9.42
N LEU A 983 16.87 -24.21 -8.63
CA LEU A 983 16.68 -24.40 -7.18
C LEU A 983 15.42 -25.25 -6.89
N PRO A 984 15.43 -26.14 -5.88
CA PRO A 984 14.23 -26.85 -5.38
C PRO A 984 13.04 -25.94 -5.05
N ASP A 985 11.83 -26.48 -5.03
CA ASP A 985 10.61 -25.74 -4.61
C ASP A 985 9.60 -26.73 -4.05
N LEU A 986 9.85 -27.23 -2.84
CA LEU A 986 8.93 -28.03 -2.07
C LEU A 986 7.71 -27.17 -1.74
N LYS A 987 6.54 -27.80 -1.69
CA LYS A 987 5.28 -27.13 -1.41
C LYS A 987 4.38 -28.10 -0.70
N VAL A 988 3.68 -27.64 0.35
CA VAL A 988 2.57 -28.41 0.91
C VAL A 988 1.34 -28.21 0.03
N GLU A 989 1.02 -29.20 -0.80
CA GLU A 989 -0.07 -29.14 -1.77
C GLU A 989 -1.45 -29.35 -1.11
N ALA A 990 -1.54 -30.28 -0.15
CA ALA A 990 -2.80 -30.58 0.51
C ALA A 990 -2.62 -31.24 1.89
N ILE A 991 -3.60 -31.03 2.78
CA ILE A 991 -3.71 -31.74 4.06
C ILE A 991 -5.09 -32.37 4.13
N GLY A 992 -5.18 -33.68 4.37
CA GLY A 992 -6.47 -34.36 4.47
C GLY A 992 -6.42 -35.69 5.23
N PRO A 993 -7.53 -36.16 5.82
CA PRO A 993 -8.87 -35.56 5.79
C PRO A 993 -8.99 -34.34 6.71
N THR A 994 -10.07 -33.56 6.59
CA THR A 994 -10.41 -32.41 7.47
C THR A 994 -11.58 -32.70 8.40
N LYS A 995 -11.99 -33.98 8.53
CA LYS A 995 -13.06 -34.42 9.44
C LYS A 995 -12.58 -35.59 10.30
N PHE A 996 -12.75 -35.45 11.61
CA PHE A 996 -12.25 -36.39 12.61
C PHE A 996 -13.29 -36.71 13.67
N TYR A 997 -13.05 -37.79 14.42
CA TYR A 997 -13.91 -38.32 15.45
C TYR A 997 -13.18 -38.33 16.78
N VAL A 998 -13.79 -37.68 17.77
CA VAL A 998 -13.21 -37.53 19.11
C VAL A 998 -12.88 -38.89 19.73
N GLY A 999 -11.65 -39.04 20.20
CA GLY A 999 -11.15 -40.24 20.85
C GLY A 999 -10.73 -41.38 19.92
N VAL A 1000 -10.77 -41.19 18.58
CA VAL A 1000 -10.35 -42.20 17.61
C VAL A 1000 -9.04 -41.77 16.93
N PRO A 1001 -7.97 -42.59 16.99
CA PRO A 1001 -6.74 -42.31 16.24
C PRO A 1001 -7.00 -42.42 14.74
N GLN A 1002 -6.74 -41.32 14.04
CA GLN A 1002 -6.93 -41.18 12.60
C GLN A 1002 -5.64 -40.71 11.93
N THR A 1003 -5.51 -40.97 10.63
CA THR A 1003 -4.33 -40.58 9.85
C THR A 1003 -4.61 -39.31 9.07
N ILE A 1004 -3.72 -38.33 9.20
CA ILE A 1004 -3.64 -37.10 8.41
C ILE A 1004 -2.56 -37.33 7.35
N ASN A 1005 -2.92 -37.23 6.09
CA ASN A 1005 -1.99 -37.25 4.97
C ASN A 1005 -1.64 -35.82 4.58
N VAL A 1006 -0.35 -35.50 4.63
CA VAL A 1006 0.22 -34.26 4.08
C VAL A 1006 0.77 -34.57 2.71
N THR A 1007 0.24 -33.95 1.68
CA THR A 1007 0.73 -34.08 0.30
C THR A 1007 1.71 -32.97 0.02
N ILE A 1008 2.91 -33.33 -0.42
CA ILE A 1008 4.00 -32.43 -0.77
C ILE A 1008 4.29 -32.58 -2.25
N LYS A 1009 4.65 -31.46 -2.87
CA LYS A 1009 5.05 -31.41 -4.28
C LYS A 1009 6.34 -30.61 -4.41
N ASN A 1010 7.29 -31.11 -5.21
CA ASN A 1010 8.46 -30.33 -5.61
C ASN A 1010 8.22 -29.70 -6.99
N LEU A 1011 8.05 -28.39 -7.05
CA LEU A 1011 7.86 -27.59 -8.26
C LEU A 1011 9.19 -27.14 -8.90
N GLY A 1012 10.31 -27.29 -8.17
CA GLY A 1012 11.63 -26.79 -8.52
C GLY A 1012 12.61 -27.90 -8.89
N GLY A 1013 13.91 -27.63 -8.73
CA GLY A 1013 14.99 -28.61 -8.94
C GLY A 1013 14.99 -29.77 -7.94
N PRO A 1014 15.77 -30.84 -8.19
CA PRO A 1014 15.81 -32.01 -7.32
C PRO A 1014 16.44 -31.71 -5.96
N VAL A 1015 15.99 -32.43 -4.93
CA VAL A 1015 16.54 -32.38 -3.57
C VAL A 1015 17.38 -33.64 -3.32
N ASP A 1016 18.67 -33.45 -3.05
CA ASP A 1016 19.69 -34.50 -2.88
C ASP A 1016 20.20 -34.66 -1.44
N ARG A 1017 19.50 -34.07 -0.47
CA ARG A 1017 19.83 -34.13 0.96
C ARG A 1017 18.57 -34.27 1.82
N PRO A 1018 18.65 -34.87 3.03
CA PRO A 1018 17.48 -35.12 3.85
C PRO A 1018 16.89 -33.85 4.48
N PHE A 1019 15.56 -33.76 4.53
CA PHE A 1019 14.79 -32.71 5.20
C PHE A 1019 13.61 -33.28 5.97
N ASP A 1020 13.01 -32.50 6.86
CA ASP A 1020 11.89 -32.96 7.69
C ASP A 1020 10.55 -32.42 7.21
N VAL A 1021 9.47 -33.11 7.55
CA VAL A 1021 8.10 -32.62 7.39
C VAL A 1021 7.40 -32.77 8.72
N VAL A 1022 6.84 -31.68 9.21
CA VAL A 1022 6.23 -31.63 10.54
C VAL A 1022 4.76 -31.24 10.42
N LEU A 1023 3.91 -31.97 11.14
CA LEU A 1023 2.49 -31.69 11.26
C LEU A 1023 2.18 -31.14 12.65
N TYR A 1024 1.48 -30.01 12.69
CA TYR A 1024 0.97 -29.37 13.89
C TYR A 1024 -0.55 -29.41 13.91
N VAL A 1025 -1.12 -29.59 15.11
CA VAL A 1025 -2.56 -29.40 15.36
C VAL A 1025 -2.75 -28.43 16.51
N ASN A 1026 -3.47 -27.33 16.27
CA ASN A 1026 -3.63 -26.19 17.19
C ASN A 1026 -2.28 -25.71 17.75
N GLY A 1027 -1.24 -25.69 16.89
CA GLY A 1027 0.11 -25.28 17.25
C GLY A 1027 0.95 -26.34 17.99
N THR A 1028 0.41 -27.52 18.29
CA THR A 1028 1.16 -28.62 18.93
C THR A 1028 1.68 -29.59 17.87
N GLU A 1029 2.98 -29.93 17.91
CA GLU A 1029 3.57 -30.91 17.02
C GLU A 1029 2.96 -32.30 17.25
N VAL A 1030 2.37 -32.87 16.20
CA VAL A 1030 1.76 -34.20 16.19
C VAL A 1030 2.77 -35.25 15.73
N GLY A 1031 3.67 -34.87 14.82
CA GLY A 1031 4.75 -35.76 14.39
C GLY A 1031 5.65 -35.11 13.35
N ARG A 1032 6.80 -35.76 13.14
CA ARG A 1032 7.88 -35.37 12.23
C ARG A 1032 8.30 -36.58 11.40
N VAL A 1033 8.49 -36.38 10.10
CA VAL A 1033 8.96 -37.41 9.16
C VAL A 1033 10.11 -36.86 8.34
N THR A 1034 11.25 -37.55 8.33
CA THR A 1034 12.40 -37.19 7.48
C THR A 1034 12.25 -37.80 6.09
N VAL A 1035 12.40 -36.97 5.06
CA VAL A 1035 12.43 -37.34 3.64
C VAL A 1035 13.87 -37.22 3.16
N SER A 1036 14.41 -38.29 2.58
CA SER A 1036 15.84 -38.34 2.23
C SER A 1036 16.18 -37.60 0.93
N GLU A 1037 15.37 -37.79 -0.12
CA GLU A 1037 15.57 -37.21 -1.45
C GLU A 1037 14.22 -37.01 -2.12
N VAL A 1038 14.10 -35.98 -2.97
CA VAL A 1038 12.88 -35.70 -3.74
C VAL A 1038 13.24 -35.29 -5.16
N SER A 1039 12.81 -36.08 -6.14
CA SER A 1039 13.01 -35.74 -7.55
C SER A 1039 12.24 -34.48 -7.94
N GLU A 1040 12.71 -33.79 -8.98
CA GLU A 1040 11.97 -32.69 -9.59
C GLU A 1040 10.56 -33.14 -10.02
N GLY A 1041 9.55 -32.32 -9.74
CA GLY A 1041 8.15 -32.60 -10.10
C GLY A 1041 7.48 -33.68 -9.25
N ALA A 1042 8.19 -34.32 -8.31
CA ALA A 1042 7.65 -35.39 -7.50
C ALA A 1042 6.54 -34.90 -6.58
N GLU A 1043 5.47 -35.69 -6.48
CA GLU A 1043 4.35 -35.47 -5.58
C GLU A 1043 4.17 -36.72 -4.72
N PHE A 1044 4.19 -36.56 -3.40
CA PHE A 1044 4.11 -37.67 -2.45
C PHE A 1044 3.33 -37.26 -1.20
N SER A 1045 2.77 -38.25 -0.49
CA SER A 1045 2.02 -37.99 0.75
C SER A 1045 2.66 -38.68 1.95
N LEU A 1046 2.77 -37.94 3.05
CA LEU A 1046 3.30 -38.42 4.32
C LEU A 1046 2.16 -38.61 5.34
N PRO A 1047 2.02 -39.80 5.95
CA PRO A 1047 0.97 -40.07 6.93
C PRO A 1047 1.40 -39.72 8.36
N PHE A 1048 0.57 -38.97 9.08
CA PHE A 1048 0.72 -38.64 10.50
C PHE A 1048 -0.48 -39.17 11.29
N LYS A 1049 -0.26 -39.72 12.49
CA LYS A 1049 -1.36 -40.23 13.33
C LYS A 1049 -1.77 -39.18 14.35
N TRP A 1050 -3.07 -38.87 14.41
CA TRP A 1050 -3.63 -37.88 15.33
C TRP A 1050 -4.95 -38.36 15.94
N THR A 1051 -5.17 -38.08 17.22
CA THR A 1051 -6.40 -38.39 17.95
C THR A 1051 -6.98 -37.10 18.53
N PRO A 1052 -8.11 -36.56 18.03
CA PRO A 1052 -8.73 -35.39 18.64
C PRO A 1052 -9.30 -35.72 20.02
N GLU A 1053 -8.96 -34.90 21.01
CA GLU A 1053 -9.39 -35.10 22.40
C GLU A 1053 -10.79 -34.53 22.70
N LYS A 1054 -11.23 -33.52 21.95
CA LYS A 1054 -12.49 -32.78 22.18
C LYS A 1054 -13.19 -32.49 20.85
N GLU A 1055 -14.49 -32.21 20.94
CA GLU A 1055 -15.24 -31.73 19.78
C GLU A 1055 -14.85 -30.29 19.50
N GLY A 1056 -14.84 -29.93 18.23
CA GLY A 1056 -14.58 -28.57 17.80
C GLY A 1056 -13.71 -28.51 16.56
N ASN A 1057 -13.40 -27.28 16.18
CA ASN A 1057 -12.52 -27.01 15.06
C ASN A 1057 -11.06 -27.03 15.54
N TYR A 1058 -10.23 -27.66 14.73
CA TYR A 1058 -8.80 -27.80 14.90
C TYR A 1058 -8.10 -27.19 13.70
N THR A 1059 -7.08 -26.38 13.95
CA THR A 1059 -6.20 -25.85 12.93
C THR A 1059 -5.08 -26.84 12.69
N ILE A 1060 -5.04 -27.45 11.51
CA ILE A 1060 -3.98 -28.38 11.12
C ILE A 1060 -3.01 -27.63 10.22
N LYS A 1061 -1.74 -27.55 10.62
CA LYS A 1061 -0.67 -26.92 9.85
C LYS A 1061 0.38 -27.97 9.52
N ALA A 1062 0.72 -28.14 8.25
CA ALA A 1062 1.90 -28.92 7.87
C ALA A 1062 2.98 -27.98 7.36
N VAL A 1063 4.23 -28.29 7.68
CA VAL A 1063 5.42 -27.56 7.25
C VAL A 1063 6.40 -28.56 6.65
N VAL A 1064 6.76 -28.37 5.39
CA VAL A 1064 7.87 -29.08 4.75
C VAL A 1064 9.15 -28.28 5.00
N ASP A 1065 10.23 -28.99 5.28
CA ASP A 1065 11.53 -28.46 5.68
C ASP A 1065 11.51 -27.35 6.75
N PRO A 1066 10.91 -27.60 7.94
CA PRO A 1066 10.78 -26.58 8.99
C PRO A 1066 12.12 -26.13 9.60
N ASP A 1067 13.20 -26.88 9.34
CA ASP A 1067 14.56 -26.54 9.77
C ASP A 1067 15.38 -25.87 8.64
N ASN A 1068 14.73 -25.61 7.49
CA ASN A 1068 15.27 -24.95 6.28
C ASN A 1068 16.61 -25.56 5.78
N ARG A 1069 16.72 -26.89 5.80
CA ARG A 1069 17.92 -27.63 5.36
C ARG A 1069 18.10 -27.64 3.85
N ILE A 1070 17.03 -27.43 3.10
CA ILE A 1070 16.98 -27.31 1.64
C ILE A 1070 16.87 -25.83 1.31
N GLN A 1071 17.66 -25.37 0.33
CA GLN A 1071 17.54 -24.02 -0.20
C GLN A 1071 16.58 -24.07 -1.38
N GLU A 1072 15.47 -23.36 -1.28
CA GLU A 1072 14.39 -23.42 -2.26
C GLU A 1072 14.21 -22.09 -3.00
N SER A 1073 13.61 -22.15 -4.19
CA SER A 1073 13.28 -20.96 -4.98
C SER A 1073 12.11 -20.17 -4.39
N ASN A 1074 11.25 -20.82 -3.60
CA ASN A 1074 10.12 -20.18 -2.93
C ASN A 1074 9.80 -20.83 -1.58
N GLU A 1075 10.44 -20.36 -0.52
CA GLU A 1075 10.19 -20.88 0.84
C GLU A 1075 8.76 -20.57 1.39
N SER A 1076 7.96 -19.73 0.72
CA SER A 1076 6.66 -19.28 1.24
C SER A 1076 5.51 -20.27 1.04
N ASN A 1077 5.69 -21.26 0.18
CA ASN A 1077 4.70 -22.30 -0.12
C ASN A 1077 4.97 -23.60 0.68
N ASN A 1078 5.98 -23.58 1.56
CA ASN A 1078 6.37 -24.69 2.42
C ASN A 1078 5.41 -24.96 3.58
N GLU A 1079 4.39 -24.12 3.76
CA GLU A 1079 3.36 -24.34 4.76
C GLU A 1079 1.94 -24.28 4.18
N LEU A 1080 1.06 -25.13 4.73
CA LEU A 1080 -0.37 -25.07 4.48
C LEU A 1080 -1.13 -25.22 5.79
N ILE A 1081 -2.16 -24.38 5.97
CA ILE A 1081 -3.06 -24.43 7.12
C ILE A 1081 -4.46 -24.78 6.64
N VAL A 1082 -5.07 -25.79 7.24
CA VAL A 1082 -6.46 -26.18 7.00
C VAL A 1082 -7.24 -26.25 8.30
N LEU A 1083 -8.52 -25.89 8.24
CA LEU A 1083 -9.46 -26.10 9.33
C LEU A 1083 -10.05 -27.51 9.23
N ALA A 1084 -9.97 -28.25 10.33
CA ALA A 1084 -10.55 -29.56 10.48
C ALA A 1084 -11.60 -29.57 11.59
N GLU A 1085 -12.64 -30.38 11.42
CA GLU A 1085 -13.73 -30.51 12.38
C GLU A 1085 -13.64 -31.87 13.07
N ALA A 1086 -13.56 -31.89 14.41
CA ALA A 1086 -13.73 -33.11 15.20
C ALA A 1086 -15.12 -33.14 15.85
N THR A 1087 -15.85 -34.23 15.66
CA THR A 1087 -17.18 -34.43 16.26
C THR A 1087 -17.17 -35.67 17.16
N ARG A 1088 -17.93 -35.70 18.25
CA ARG A 1088 -18.17 -36.96 18.97
C ARG A 1088 -18.91 -37.81 17.97
N GLY A 1089 -18.51 -39.08 17.91
CA GLY A 1089 -19.31 -40.06 17.22
C GLY A 1089 -20.73 -40.00 17.76
N ALA A 1090 -21.63 -39.34 17.02
CA ALA A 1090 -23.02 -39.78 17.00
C ALA A 1090 -22.94 -41.27 16.74
N SER A 1091 -23.77 -42.05 17.45
CA SER A 1091 -24.08 -43.41 17.05
C SER A 1091 -24.73 -43.35 15.68
N LEU A 1092 -23.90 -43.22 14.65
CA LEU A 1092 -24.26 -43.48 13.27
C LEU A 1092 -24.38 -44.99 13.20
N SER A 1093 -25.60 -45.45 13.49
CA SER A 1093 -26.09 -46.71 12.96
C SER A 1093 -25.65 -46.76 11.49
N ALA A 1094 -25.10 -47.92 11.10
CA ALA A 1094 -24.58 -48.22 9.76
C ALA A 1094 -25.64 -48.10 8.62
N SER A 1095 -26.74 -47.40 8.85
CA SER A 1095 -27.93 -47.32 8.03
C SER A 1095 -27.90 -46.13 7.07
N GLY A 1096 -27.44 -44.95 7.49
CA GLY A 1096 -27.58 -43.70 6.72
C GLY A 1096 -26.61 -43.54 5.54
N LEU A 1097 -25.34 -43.92 5.74
CA LEU A 1097 -24.31 -43.90 4.68
C LEU A 1097 -24.53 -45.04 3.68
N VAL A 1098 -25.01 -46.20 4.16
CA VAL A 1098 -25.41 -47.33 3.32
C VAL A 1098 -26.64 -46.98 2.47
N LEU A 1099 -27.68 -46.33 3.02
CA LEU A 1099 -28.85 -45.89 2.23
C LEU A 1099 -28.51 -44.86 1.14
N THR A 1100 -27.56 -43.94 1.39
CA THR A 1100 -27.15 -42.92 0.42
C THR A 1100 -26.27 -43.51 -0.68
N LEU A 1101 -25.32 -44.38 -0.33
CA LEU A 1101 -24.46 -45.07 -1.31
C LEU A 1101 -25.22 -46.15 -2.09
N MET A 1102 -26.15 -46.87 -1.45
CA MET A 1102 -27.08 -47.77 -2.13
C MET A 1102 -27.88 -47.01 -3.19
N ARG A 1103 -28.43 -45.82 -2.86
CA ARG A 1103 -29.18 -45.01 -3.83
C ARG A 1103 -28.34 -44.60 -5.04
N VAL A 1104 -27.11 -44.14 -4.82
CA VAL A 1104 -26.23 -43.68 -5.92
C VAL A 1104 -25.76 -44.86 -6.78
N ASN A 1105 -25.29 -45.94 -6.16
CA ASN A 1105 -24.91 -47.15 -6.91
C ASN A 1105 -26.11 -47.74 -7.65
N TYR A 1106 -27.29 -47.77 -7.02
CA TYR A 1106 -28.53 -48.24 -7.64
C TYR A 1106 -28.93 -47.36 -8.82
N LEU A 1107 -28.75 -46.04 -8.73
CA LEU A 1107 -29.02 -45.10 -9.82
C LEU A 1107 -28.12 -45.35 -11.04
N TYR A 1108 -26.81 -45.52 -10.83
CA TYR A 1108 -25.89 -45.83 -11.94
C TYR A 1108 -26.08 -47.24 -12.50
N TYR A 1109 -26.41 -48.21 -11.64
CA TYR A 1109 -26.85 -49.54 -12.08
C TYR A 1109 -28.11 -49.46 -12.95
N LEU A 1110 -29.13 -48.71 -12.53
CA LEU A 1110 -30.35 -48.50 -13.30
C LEU A 1110 -30.08 -47.79 -14.63
N TYR A 1111 -29.25 -46.75 -14.64
CA TYR A 1111 -28.92 -46.04 -15.87
C TYR A 1111 -28.15 -46.92 -16.84
N TYR A 1112 -27.17 -47.69 -16.37
CA TYR A 1112 -26.45 -48.64 -17.20
C TYR A 1112 -27.38 -49.71 -17.78
N THR A 1113 -28.18 -50.36 -16.93
CA THR A 1113 -29.09 -51.45 -17.36
C THR A 1113 -30.20 -50.97 -18.27
N ARG A 1114 -30.79 -49.79 -18.02
CA ARG A 1114 -31.78 -49.20 -18.93
C ARG A 1114 -31.17 -48.81 -20.28
N ASN A 1115 -29.98 -48.23 -20.25
CA ASN A 1115 -29.34 -47.76 -21.46
C ASN A 1115 -28.81 -48.89 -22.33
N ILE A 1116 -28.62 -50.10 -21.81
CA ILE A 1116 -28.17 -51.21 -22.64
C ILE A 1116 -29.25 -51.60 -23.66
N GLU A 1117 -30.52 -51.59 -23.26
CA GLU A 1117 -31.65 -51.82 -24.17
C GLU A 1117 -31.76 -50.70 -25.20
N THR A 1118 -31.55 -49.45 -24.78
CA THR A 1118 -31.52 -48.28 -25.68
C THR A 1118 -30.39 -48.41 -26.70
N PHE A 1119 -29.18 -48.79 -26.26
CA PHE A 1119 -28.05 -49.05 -27.13
C PHE A 1119 -28.36 -50.15 -28.14
N GLU A 1120 -28.83 -51.32 -27.68
CA GLU A 1120 -29.12 -52.44 -28.58
C GLU A 1120 -30.20 -52.06 -29.61
N LYS A 1121 -31.24 -51.33 -29.20
CA LYS A 1121 -32.26 -50.81 -30.13
C LYS A 1121 -31.66 -49.87 -31.17
N LEU A 1122 -30.93 -48.84 -30.73
CA LEU A 1122 -30.32 -47.86 -31.63
C LEU A 1122 -29.26 -48.50 -32.52
N TYR A 1123 -28.54 -49.51 -32.03
CA TYR A 1123 -27.56 -50.23 -32.81
C TYR A 1123 -28.24 -51.01 -33.93
N GLN A 1124 -29.35 -51.71 -33.66
CA GLN A 1124 -30.13 -52.39 -34.69
C GLN A 1124 -30.77 -51.41 -35.69
N GLU A 1125 -31.22 -50.24 -35.23
CA GLU A 1125 -31.69 -49.16 -36.11
C GLU A 1125 -30.56 -48.62 -36.99
N ALA A 1126 -29.37 -48.39 -36.43
CA ALA A 1126 -28.18 -47.91 -37.15
C ALA A 1126 -27.70 -48.92 -38.20
N VAL A 1127 -27.74 -50.22 -37.87
CA VAL A 1127 -27.46 -51.29 -38.83
C VAL A 1127 -28.48 -51.28 -39.97
N LYS A 1128 -29.78 -51.12 -39.68
CA LYS A 1128 -30.83 -51.02 -40.72
C LYS A 1128 -30.70 -49.76 -41.57
N ALA A 1129 -30.20 -48.67 -41.00
CA ALA A 1129 -29.96 -47.40 -41.68
C ALA A 1129 -28.65 -47.38 -42.49
N ASN A 1130 -27.92 -48.50 -42.60
CA ASN A 1130 -26.63 -48.59 -43.28
C ASN A 1130 -25.56 -47.61 -42.74
N VAL A 1131 -25.58 -47.33 -41.44
CA VAL A 1131 -24.52 -46.54 -40.78
C VAL A 1131 -23.16 -47.21 -41.01
N SER A 1132 -22.11 -46.39 -41.19
CA SER A 1132 -20.78 -46.89 -41.56
C SER A 1132 -20.26 -47.94 -40.57
N ASN A 1133 -19.62 -49.00 -41.10
CA ASN A 1133 -19.11 -50.08 -40.28
C ASN A 1133 -18.06 -49.58 -39.26
N ALA A 1134 -17.30 -48.53 -39.59
CA ALA A 1134 -16.35 -47.90 -38.67
C ALA A 1134 -17.06 -47.26 -37.46
N THR A 1135 -18.15 -46.53 -37.69
CA THR A 1135 -18.95 -45.89 -36.62
C THR A 1135 -19.65 -46.93 -35.74
N LEU A 1136 -20.16 -48.01 -36.33
CA LEU A 1136 -20.74 -49.12 -35.59
C LEU A 1136 -19.69 -49.83 -34.72
N GLN A 1137 -18.46 -50.01 -35.23
CA GLN A 1137 -17.36 -50.60 -34.45
C GLN A 1137 -16.90 -49.68 -33.32
N GLU A 1138 -16.88 -48.36 -33.53
CA GLU A 1138 -16.53 -47.39 -32.49
C GLU A 1138 -17.57 -47.39 -31.36
N ALA A 1139 -18.86 -47.41 -31.70
CA ALA A 1139 -19.93 -47.54 -30.72
C ALA A 1139 -19.84 -48.87 -29.94
N LEU A 1140 -19.55 -49.99 -30.63
CA LEU A 1140 -19.33 -51.29 -29.98
C LEU A 1140 -18.14 -51.28 -29.03
N LYS A 1141 -17.02 -50.63 -29.39
CA LYS A 1141 -15.83 -50.54 -28.53
C LYS A 1141 -16.16 -49.86 -27.19
N HIS A 1142 -16.91 -48.77 -27.22
CA HIS A 1142 -17.36 -48.11 -25.99
C HIS A 1142 -18.34 -48.98 -25.19
N LYS A 1143 -19.22 -49.73 -25.86
CA LYS A 1143 -20.11 -50.70 -25.20
C LYS A 1143 -19.35 -51.86 -24.55
N GLU A 1144 -18.30 -52.38 -25.17
CA GLU A 1144 -17.44 -53.42 -24.59
C GLU A 1144 -16.67 -52.90 -23.36
N LEU A 1145 -16.14 -51.69 -23.41
CA LEU A 1145 -15.52 -51.04 -22.25
C LEU A 1145 -16.52 -50.87 -21.11
N ALA A 1146 -17.75 -50.48 -21.44
CA ALA A 1146 -18.82 -50.34 -20.47
C ALA A 1146 -19.15 -51.68 -19.79
N GLU A 1147 -19.27 -52.77 -20.55
CA GLU A 1147 -19.44 -54.12 -20.01
C GLU A 1147 -18.25 -54.59 -19.19
N GLY A 1148 -17.04 -54.24 -19.61
CA GLY A 1148 -15.81 -54.52 -18.86
C GLY A 1148 -15.84 -53.91 -17.47
N TYR A 1149 -16.12 -52.61 -17.37
CA TYR A 1149 -16.27 -51.94 -16.08
C TYR A 1149 -17.45 -52.49 -15.27
N TYR A 1150 -18.57 -52.84 -15.90
CA TYR A 1150 -19.68 -53.46 -15.21
C TYR A 1150 -19.32 -54.84 -14.62
N LYS A 1151 -18.54 -55.65 -15.35
CA LYS A 1151 -17.99 -56.93 -14.85
C LYS A 1151 -17.02 -56.73 -13.70
N GLU A 1152 -16.17 -55.70 -13.74
CA GLU A 1152 -15.30 -55.35 -12.61
C GLU A 1152 -16.13 -55.00 -11.36
N ALA A 1153 -17.25 -54.29 -11.52
CA ALA A 1153 -18.21 -54.08 -10.44
C ALA A 1153 -18.77 -55.42 -9.92
N ALA A 1154 -19.16 -56.34 -10.80
CA ALA A 1154 -19.71 -57.65 -10.44
C ALA A 1154 -18.72 -58.58 -9.72
N LYS A 1155 -17.39 -58.31 -9.76
CA LYS A 1155 -16.39 -59.08 -8.98
C LYS A 1155 -16.59 -58.96 -7.48
N TYR A 1156 -17.23 -57.89 -7.01
CA TYR A 1156 -17.58 -57.70 -5.60
C TYR A 1156 -18.89 -58.41 -5.22
N GLY A 1157 -19.39 -59.31 -6.07
CA GLY A 1157 -20.65 -60.05 -5.94
C GLY A 1157 -21.75 -59.51 -6.86
N PRO A 1158 -22.93 -60.17 -6.93
CA PRO A 1158 -24.04 -59.67 -7.76
C PRO A 1158 -24.36 -58.21 -7.43
N VAL A 1159 -24.33 -57.34 -8.44
CA VAL A 1159 -24.29 -55.87 -8.27
C VAL A 1159 -25.45 -55.35 -7.42
N LEU A 1160 -26.68 -55.81 -7.67
CA LEU A 1160 -27.86 -55.44 -6.89
C LEU A 1160 -27.81 -55.93 -5.45
N SER A 1161 -27.38 -57.18 -5.25
CA SER A 1161 -27.26 -57.78 -3.91
C SER A 1161 -26.16 -57.11 -3.08
N ASN A 1162 -25.19 -56.45 -3.72
CA ASN A 1162 -24.08 -55.76 -3.08
C ASN A 1162 -24.16 -54.23 -3.25
N ILE A 1163 -25.30 -53.66 -3.63
CA ILE A 1163 -25.41 -52.27 -4.08
C ILE A 1163 -24.97 -51.22 -3.03
N GLY A 1164 -24.94 -51.59 -1.75
CA GLY A 1164 -24.39 -50.76 -0.67
C GLY A 1164 -22.86 -50.74 -0.58
N ASN A 1165 -22.15 -51.56 -1.36
CA ASN A 1165 -20.70 -51.62 -1.38
C ASN A 1165 -20.13 -50.41 -2.12
N ILE A 1166 -19.42 -49.54 -1.40
CA ILE A 1166 -18.85 -48.30 -1.94
C ILE A 1166 -17.88 -48.55 -3.11
N ARG A 1167 -17.24 -49.72 -3.18
CA ARG A 1167 -16.27 -50.05 -4.23
C ARG A 1167 -16.92 -50.23 -5.61
N LEU A 1168 -18.23 -50.44 -5.68
CA LEU A 1168 -18.98 -50.55 -6.95
C LEU A 1168 -19.06 -49.21 -7.69
N PHE A 1169 -19.10 -48.09 -6.96
CA PHE A 1169 -19.37 -46.76 -7.49
C PHE A 1169 -18.50 -46.35 -8.69
N PRO A 1170 -17.15 -46.38 -8.60
CA PRO A 1170 -16.31 -45.95 -9.72
C PRO A 1170 -16.51 -46.80 -10.97
N TYR A 1171 -16.78 -48.10 -10.79
CA TYR A 1171 -16.98 -49.03 -11.90
C TYR A 1171 -18.36 -48.87 -12.54
N LEU A 1172 -19.44 -48.75 -11.75
CA LEU A 1172 -20.80 -48.52 -12.28
C LEU A 1172 -20.93 -47.15 -12.96
N ARG A 1173 -20.28 -46.12 -12.42
CA ARG A 1173 -20.24 -44.79 -13.06
C ARG A 1173 -19.50 -44.83 -14.39
N LYS A 1174 -18.32 -45.46 -14.45
CA LYS A 1174 -17.55 -45.61 -15.70
C LYS A 1174 -18.31 -46.46 -16.73
N ALA A 1175 -18.93 -47.55 -16.30
CA ALA A 1175 -19.78 -48.37 -17.15
C ALA A 1175 -20.91 -47.55 -17.80
N TYR A 1176 -21.63 -46.77 -16.99
CA TYR A 1176 -22.67 -45.88 -17.51
C TYR A 1176 -22.13 -44.83 -18.49
N VAL A 1177 -21.03 -44.15 -18.16
CA VAL A 1177 -20.45 -43.09 -19.00
C VAL A 1177 -20.03 -43.62 -20.37
N GLU A 1178 -19.34 -44.76 -20.41
CA GLU A 1178 -18.93 -45.38 -21.67
C GLU A 1178 -20.14 -45.88 -22.49
N LEU A 1179 -21.16 -46.43 -21.83
CA LEU A 1179 -22.40 -46.83 -22.52
C LEU A 1179 -23.17 -45.62 -23.07
N LYS A 1180 -23.17 -44.49 -22.37
CA LYS A 1180 -23.78 -43.25 -22.86
C LYS A 1180 -23.07 -42.71 -24.10
N LYS A 1181 -21.73 -42.72 -24.12
CA LYS A 1181 -20.95 -42.34 -25.32
C LYS A 1181 -21.29 -43.24 -26.51
N ALA A 1182 -21.40 -44.55 -26.27
CA ALA A 1182 -21.77 -45.51 -27.31
C ALA A 1182 -23.15 -45.18 -27.92
N ILE A 1183 -24.12 -44.82 -27.07
CA ILE A 1183 -25.46 -44.36 -27.49
C ILE A 1183 -25.39 -43.04 -28.25
N GLU A 1184 -24.67 -42.05 -27.74
CA GLU A 1184 -24.54 -40.73 -28.39
C GLU A 1184 -23.92 -40.83 -29.79
N ILE A 1185 -22.95 -41.73 -29.99
CA ILE A 1185 -22.37 -42.03 -31.31
C ILE A 1185 -23.46 -42.55 -32.27
N LEU A 1186 -24.28 -43.51 -31.81
CA LEU A 1186 -25.35 -44.09 -32.64
C LEU A 1186 -26.49 -43.10 -32.90
N GLU A 1187 -26.92 -42.33 -31.90
CA GLU A 1187 -27.95 -41.30 -32.08
C GLU A 1187 -27.51 -40.21 -33.04
N LYS A 1188 -26.23 -39.78 -32.97
CA LYS A 1188 -25.67 -38.80 -33.89
C LYS A 1188 -25.58 -39.37 -35.31
N ALA A 1189 -25.19 -40.63 -35.44
CA ALA A 1189 -25.10 -41.30 -36.73
C ALA A 1189 -26.47 -41.55 -37.37
N LEU A 1190 -27.50 -41.83 -36.58
CA LEU A 1190 -28.88 -42.01 -37.06
C LEU A 1190 -29.60 -40.70 -37.40
N LYS A 1191 -29.09 -39.56 -36.92
CA LYS A 1191 -29.59 -38.22 -37.27
C LYS A 1191 -28.91 -37.62 -38.50
N ALA A 1192 -27.74 -38.13 -38.85
CA ALA A 1192 -26.98 -37.77 -40.06
C ALA A 1192 -27.49 -38.59 -41.25
#